data_AF-A0A352N589-F1
#
_entry.id   AF-A0A352N589-F1
#
_cell.length_a   1.000
_cell.length_b   1.000
_cell.length_c   1.000
_cell.angle_alpha   90.00
_cell.angle_beta   90.00
_cell.angle_gamma   90.00
#
_symmetry.space_group_name_H-M   'P 1'
#
loop_
_entity.id
_entity.type
_entity.pdbx_description
1 polymer ?
#
loop_
_entity_poly.entity_id
_entity_poly.type
_entity_poly.pdbx_seq_one_letter_code
_entity_poly.pdbx_strand_id
1 'polypeptide(L)'
;MRIWAKIFYVLAAIAPSITALAADSSEADAPVPLYLNRDFLWFCATFVLLMFSIFLLYLHHLMVKNRKLLQDSEERYRILADNSHDVLVRLSSPDNATYFSPSCERVLGFASGELEGARFHERIHEDDRKTFDAIFAIPENTGLQIIFKFLRKDGTSIWIESVNRVLLSPKSGQSLEILSSWRDISERKKSEEELQQYRLQLEKMVSDRTEKLHSVNENLTREIKDREDIEKILKRQNIILEAASYCSESLIKLPDFESAINDALAKVGKAADLNSVFICENNLPDDSGEITTNLKYEWALENAQRQSGNPILQDFSFSSSGFERWQEILENGGTIYGNAAGFPENERGLLTALNIKSILVIPIKSADKWWGQISFIETRHERSWSEPEIKVLKSSANIIGAAIERQHMQAEFNMLVLGVEHSPASIVITDMNGNIEYVNPKFTKLTGYTMKEVIGRNMNIQKSGVQGPEYYKQMWSMLLAGKEWKGEFQNKKKNGDLYWEFVSISPIMNNGQITHFIGFKEDVSERKAYERSLKQAMESAESANKAKSEFLANMSHEIRTPMNSILGMAELLQSSKLSPEQVEYATAICTSSRMLLSLINDILDMSKIEAGKLDIQKEPLDMLETIEDVVHINSVAAAEKRLRLIVSFEQGTPRYVIGDAIRIRQVLINLTVNAVKFTKKGHVLIKASCLETDGISAKIRIDVIDTGSGVPEESQKFIFEKFTQLDASITRRYGGAGLGLPICKRLMELMGGEIGLTSFAGKGSDFYCIFHLPLMSSVPGRDLLFDFESGPVSILVADDNHISRESLCSQISALNIECESSEDFEQGISLISAAARKNQPFTLCFFERDIPGFDIEKLKEASDSSEIIVLTSESQVPETFKSRKSLIFMRRPLKISWLPDLINEALMKSCRI
;
A
#
# COMPACT_ATOMS: atom_id res chain seq x y z
N MET A 1 -94.99 115.96 -55.77
CA MET A 1 -96.13 116.71 -55.18
C MET A 1 -95.74 118.03 -54.52
N ARG A 2 -94.81 118.09 -53.55
CA ARG A 2 -94.47 119.36 -52.85
C ARG A 2 -93.86 120.48 -53.71
N ILE A 3 -93.07 120.15 -54.74
CA ILE A 3 -92.48 121.15 -55.65
C ILE A 3 -93.54 121.72 -56.61
N TRP A 4 -94.39 120.85 -57.14
CA TRP A 4 -95.50 121.23 -58.03
C TRP A 4 -96.59 122.03 -57.32
N ALA A 5 -96.88 121.72 -56.04
CA ALA A 5 -97.77 122.55 -55.23
C ALA A 5 -97.24 123.97 -55.05
N LYS A 6 -95.92 124.16 -54.90
CA LYS A 6 -95.29 125.49 -54.82
C LYS A 6 -95.34 126.24 -56.15
N ILE A 7 -95.14 125.56 -57.28
CA ILE A 7 -95.23 126.19 -58.62
C ILE A 7 -96.68 126.60 -58.93
N PHE A 8 -97.67 125.76 -58.60
CA PHE A 8 -99.09 126.08 -58.76
C PHE A 8 -99.53 127.22 -57.85
N TYR A 9 -98.98 127.31 -56.63
CA TYR A 9 -99.25 128.41 -55.70
C TYR A 9 -98.66 129.74 -56.20
N VAL A 10 -97.46 129.72 -56.80
CA VAL A 10 -96.85 130.92 -57.40
C VAL A 10 -97.61 131.37 -58.65
N LEU A 11 -98.03 130.44 -59.52
CA LEU A 11 -98.82 130.77 -60.72
C LEU A 11 -100.24 131.25 -60.38
N ALA A 12 -100.89 130.67 -59.36
CA ALA A 12 -102.19 131.13 -58.87
C ALA A 12 -102.11 132.49 -58.17
N ALA A 13 -100.98 132.83 -57.54
CA ALA A 13 -100.76 134.12 -56.89
C ALA A 13 -100.51 135.29 -57.87
N ILE A 14 -100.04 135.02 -59.09
CA ILE A 14 -99.71 136.06 -60.10
C ILE A 14 -100.90 136.34 -61.04
N ALA A 15 -101.85 135.41 -61.18
CA ALA A 15 -103.02 135.54 -62.05
C ALA A 15 -103.93 136.78 -61.78
N PRO A 16 -104.13 137.26 -60.54
CA PRO A 16 -104.92 138.47 -60.27
C PRO A 16 -104.19 139.76 -60.71
N SER A 17 -102.86 139.73 -60.76
CA SER A 17 -102.03 140.91 -61.06
C SER A 17 -101.96 141.24 -62.55
N ILE A 18 -102.27 140.28 -63.43
CA ILE A 18 -102.21 140.47 -64.90
C ILE A 18 -103.53 141.00 -65.47
N THR A 19 -104.67 140.73 -64.82
CA THR A 19 -106.00 141.21 -65.26
C THR A 19 -106.34 142.62 -64.79
N ALA A 20 -105.71 143.11 -63.72
CA ALA A 20 -105.90 144.48 -63.26
C ALA A 20 -104.98 145.52 -63.94
N LEU A 21 -103.94 145.09 -64.68
CA LEU A 21 -103.03 145.99 -65.41
C LEU A 21 -103.53 146.38 -66.82
N ALA A 22 -104.78 146.05 -67.18
CA ALA A 22 -105.46 146.53 -68.39
C ALA A 22 -106.24 147.86 -68.16
N ALA A 23 -106.16 148.44 -66.97
CA ALA A 23 -106.79 149.70 -66.60
C ALA A 23 -105.94 150.49 -65.59
N ASP A 24 -104.77 150.97 -65.99
CA ASP A 24 -104.41 152.41 -65.90
C ASP A 24 -102.93 152.66 -66.28
N SER A 25 -102.74 153.63 -67.18
CA SER A 25 -101.49 154.34 -67.44
C SER A 25 -101.86 155.76 -67.91
N SER A 26 -102.46 156.59 -67.05
CA SER A 26 -102.50 158.05 -67.23
C SER A 26 -101.14 158.63 -66.89
N GLU A 27 -100.85 159.70 -67.63
CA GLU A 27 -99.86 160.73 -67.39
C GLU A 27 -99.03 160.48 -66.15
N ALA A 28 -97.84 159.95 -66.40
CA ALA A 28 -96.72 160.82 -66.70
C ALA A 28 -96.23 161.41 -65.36
N ASP A 29 -94.95 161.33 -65.10
CA ASP A 29 -93.99 161.66 -66.13
C ASP A 29 -92.93 160.61 -66.17
N ALA A 30 -93.02 159.72 -67.16
CA ALA A 30 -91.82 159.01 -67.58
C ALA A 30 -91.04 158.20 -66.50
N PRO A 31 -91.68 157.23 -65.80
CA PRO A 31 -90.98 156.05 -65.26
C PRO A 31 -91.56 154.75 -65.87
N VAL A 32 -90.99 154.18 -66.95
CA VAL A 32 -91.71 153.22 -67.86
C VAL A 32 -90.69 152.42 -68.73
N PRO A 33 -90.99 151.29 -69.43
CA PRO A 33 -92.28 150.65 -69.69
C PRO A 33 -92.32 149.11 -69.53
N LEU A 34 -93.34 148.60 -68.84
CA LEU A 34 -93.75 147.20 -69.02
C LEU A 34 -94.76 147.12 -70.18
N TYR A 35 -94.26 147.17 -71.43
CA TYR A 35 -95.02 146.67 -72.57
C TYR A 35 -94.95 145.14 -72.54
N LEU A 36 -95.89 144.49 -71.83
CA LEU A 36 -96.00 143.04 -71.92
C LEU A 36 -96.52 142.66 -73.30
N ASN A 37 -95.61 142.24 -74.18
CA ASN A 37 -95.92 141.85 -75.54
C ASN A 37 -96.62 140.47 -75.58
N ARG A 38 -97.66 140.36 -76.40
CA ARG A 38 -98.61 139.23 -76.51
C ARG A 38 -97.94 137.88 -76.80
N ASP A 39 -96.74 137.90 -77.38
CA ASP A 39 -95.95 136.70 -77.70
C ASP A 39 -95.49 135.93 -76.44
N PHE A 40 -95.25 136.62 -75.32
CA PHE A 40 -94.82 135.98 -74.08
C PHE A 40 -95.93 135.13 -73.44
N LEU A 41 -97.19 135.58 -73.55
CA LEU A 41 -98.36 134.85 -73.05
C LEU A 41 -98.59 133.53 -73.81
N TRP A 42 -98.37 133.52 -75.13
CA TRP A 42 -98.45 132.30 -75.95
C TRP A 42 -97.36 131.28 -75.60
N PHE A 43 -96.15 131.75 -75.30
CA PHE A 43 -95.07 130.89 -74.83
C PHE A 43 -95.40 130.25 -73.47
N CYS A 44 -95.95 131.03 -72.52
CA CYS A 44 -96.38 130.49 -71.23
C CYS A 44 -97.49 129.42 -71.37
N ALA A 45 -98.48 129.65 -72.24
CA ALA A 45 -99.59 128.70 -72.43
C ALA A 45 -99.13 127.36 -73.01
N THR A 46 -98.25 127.40 -74.02
CA THR A 46 -97.67 126.20 -74.64
C THR A 46 -96.75 125.44 -73.68
N PHE A 47 -95.98 126.14 -72.85
CA PHE A 47 -95.15 125.52 -71.81
C PHE A 47 -95.98 124.79 -70.75
N VAL A 48 -97.10 125.37 -70.31
CA VAL A 48 -98.01 124.72 -69.34
C VAL A 48 -98.64 123.44 -69.89
N LEU A 49 -99.05 123.44 -71.17
CA LEU A 49 -99.60 122.25 -71.83
C LEU A 49 -98.59 121.11 -71.91
N LEU A 50 -97.34 121.41 -72.30
CA LEU A 50 -96.27 120.40 -72.36
C LEU A 50 -96.00 119.77 -70.98
N MET A 51 -95.96 120.62 -69.95
CA MET A 51 -95.76 120.20 -68.56
C MET A 51 -96.89 119.30 -68.04
N PHE A 52 -98.14 119.55 -68.46
CA PHE A 52 -99.28 118.71 -68.07
C PHE A 52 -99.24 117.32 -68.72
N SER A 53 -98.85 117.22 -69.99
CA SER A 53 -98.68 115.92 -70.67
C SER A 53 -97.62 115.03 -70.01
N ILE A 54 -96.50 115.60 -69.55
CA ILE A 54 -95.44 114.84 -68.84
C ILE A 54 -95.95 114.28 -67.52
N PHE A 55 -96.80 115.05 -66.80
CA PHE A 55 -97.35 114.61 -65.51
C PHE A 55 -98.30 113.41 -65.63
N LEU A 56 -99.13 113.37 -66.68
CA LEU A 56 -100.05 112.24 -66.92
C LEU A 56 -99.30 110.93 -67.20
N LEU A 57 -98.22 110.99 -67.99
CA LEU A 57 -97.35 109.83 -68.26
C LEU A 57 -96.71 109.27 -66.97
N TYR A 58 -96.30 110.16 -66.05
CA TYR A 58 -95.72 109.74 -64.76
C TYR A 58 -96.72 109.02 -63.85
N LEU A 59 -97.97 109.49 -63.78
CA LEU A 59 -99.02 108.87 -62.97
C LEU A 59 -99.36 107.44 -63.44
N HIS A 60 -99.42 107.22 -64.76
CA HIS A 60 -99.69 105.89 -65.31
C HIS A 60 -98.58 104.88 -64.94
N HIS A 61 -97.32 105.29 -65.04
CA HIS A 61 -96.18 104.45 -64.67
C HIS A 61 -96.21 104.05 -63.17
N LEU A 62 -96.62 104.97 -62.29
CA LEU A 62 -96.67 104.71 -60.85
C LEU A 62 -97.74 103.66 -60.49
N MET A 63 -98.91 103.71 -61.13
CA MET A 63 -100.00 102.76 -60.85
C MET A 63 -99.65 101.32 -61.28
N VAL A 64 -98.97 101.14 -62.41
CA VAL A 64 -98.56 99.82 -62.89
C VAL A 64 -97.52 99.18 -61.96
N LYS A 65 -96.57 99.97 -61.43
CA LYS A 65 -95.52 99.48 -60.54
C LYS A 65 -96.08 98.92 -59.22
N ASN A 66 -97.04 99.61 -58.60
CA ASN A 66 -97.60 99.18 -57.31
C ASN A 66 -98.43 97.90 -57.40
N ARG A 67 -99.16 97.70 -58.52
CA ARG A 67 -99.96 96.48 -58.70
C ARG A 67 -99.09 95.22 -58.78
N LYS A 68 -97.93 95.32 -59.45
CA LYS A 68 -96.98 94.22 -59.61
C LYS A 68 -96.28 93.83 -58.29
N LEU A 69 -95.93 94.82 -57.47
CA LEU A 69 -95.33 94.59 -56.15
C LEU A 69 -96.25 93.84 -55.18
N LEU A 70 -97.57 94.07 -55.26
CA LEU A 70 -98.53 93.39 -54.37
C LEU A 70 -98.68 91.90 -54.73
N GLN A 71 -98.76 91.57 -56.02
CA GLN A 71 -98.85 90.18 -56.47
C GLN A 71 -97.58 89.38 -56.12
N ASP A 72 -96.38 89.94 -56.33
CA ASP A 72 -95.12 89.27 -55.99
C ASP A 72 -94.97 89.00 -54.47
N SER A 73 -95.56 89.83 -53.63
CA SER A 73 -95.58 89.65 -52.17
C SER A 73 -96.49 88.49 -51.77
N GLU A 74 -97.73 88.45 -52.27
CA GLU A 74 -98.71 87.40 -51.92
C GLU A 74 -98.24 86.00 -52.35
N GLU A 75 -97.65 85.86 -53.53
CA GLU A 75 -97.16 84.58 -54.04
C GLU A 75 -95.96 84.06 -53.21
N ARG A 76 -95.07 84.96 -52.78
CA ARG A 76 -93.90 84.63 -51.95
C ARG A 76 -94.30 84.10 -50.56
N TYR A 77 -95.31 84.68 -49.93
CA TYR A 77 -95.79 84.20 -48.62
C TYR A 77 -96.48 82.83 -48.72
N ARG A 78 -97.21 82.54 -49.81
CA ARG A 78 -97.85 81.24 -50.02
C ARG A 78 -96.82 80.11 -50.17
N ILE A 79 -95.78 80.33 -50.99
CA ILE A 79 -94.70 79.33 -51.18
C ILE A 79 -93.97 79.00 -49.87
N LEU A 80 -93.75 79.99 -48.99
CA LEU A 80 -93.10 79.76 -47.70
C LEU A 80 -93.96 78.92 -46.76
N ALA A 81 -95.28 79.15 -46.74
CA ALA A 81 -96.21 78.36 -45.93
C ALA A 81 -96.34 76.92 -46.46
N ASP A 82 -96.41 76.74 -47.78
CA ASP A 82 -96.56 75.42 -48.42
C ASP A 82 -95.32 74.52 -48.24
N ASN A 83 -94.13 75.12 -48.14
CA ASN A 83 -92.87 74.39 -47.98
C ASN A 83 -92.38 74.26 -46.52
N SER A 84 -93.18 74.68 -45.53
CA SER A 84 -92.85 74.43 -44.13
C SER A 84 -92.90 72.93 -43.82
N HIS A 85 -91.88 72.42 -43.13
CA HIS A 85 -91.87 71.03 -42.63
C HIS A 85 -92.79 70.89 -41.41
N ASP A 86 -92.81 71.91 -40.56
CA ASP A 86 -93.70 71.98 -39.41
C ASP A 86 -95.12 72.37 -39.87
N VAL A 87 -96.12 71.89 -39.13
CA VAL A 87 -97.51 72.31 -39.35
C VAL A 87 -97.68 73.68 -38.72
N LEU A 88 -97.92 74.68 -39.56
CA LEU A 88 -98.27 76.02 -39.12
C LEU A 88 -99.78 76.07 -38.90
N VAL A 89 -100.18 76.38 -37.68
CA VAL A 89 -101.58 76.44 -37.26
C VAL A 89 -101.88 77.84 -36.80
N ARG A 90 -102.98 78.43 -37.26
CA ARG A 90 -103.52 79.66 -36.68
C ARG A 90 -104.75 79.32 -35.85
N LEU A 91 -104.73 79.73 -34.60
CA LEU A 91 -105.74 79.43 -33.59
C LEU A 91 -106.41 80.72 -33.11
N SER A 92 -107.73 80.74 -33.06
CA SER A 92 -108.50 81.84 -32.46
C SER A 92 -108.97 81.51 -31.03
N SER A 93 -109.15 80.23 -30.72
CA SER A 93 -109.43 79.69 -29.39
C SER A 93 -108.96 78.23 -29.34
N PRO A 94 -108.93 77.56 -28.16
CA PRO A 94 -108.55 76.15 -28.06
C PRO A 94 -109.31 75.26 -29.04
N ASP A 95 -110.58 75.57 -29.25
CA ASP A 95 -111.49 74.78 -30.09
C ASP A 95 -111.59 75.24 -31.54
N ASN A 96 -110.98 76.38 -31.91
CA ASN A 96 -111.17 76.97 -33.22
C ASN A 96 -109.86 77.39 -33.88
N ALA A 97 -109.41 76.59 -34.85
CA ALA A 97 -108.33 76.92 -35.76
C ALA A 97 -108.87 77.65 -37.00
N THR A 98 -108.29 78.82 -37.28
CA THR A 98 -108.62 79.63 -38.46
C THR A 98 -107.77 79.27 -39.67
N TYR A 99 -106.67 78.55 -39.49
CA TYR A 99 -105.82 78.10 -40.60
C TYR A 99 -104.97 76.89 -40.21
N PHE A 100 -104.81 75.95 -41.12
CA PHE A 100 -103.72 74.96 -41.08
C PHE A 100 -102.93 75.02 -42.39
N SER A 101 -101.60 75.05 -42.31
CA SER A 101 -100.76 74.93 -43.50
C SER A 101 -100.93 73.54 -44.14
N PRO A 102 -100.70 73.41 -45.46
CA PRO A 102 -100.82 72.13 -46.16
C PRO A 102 -99.95 71.01 -45.58
N SER A 103 -98.87 71.33 -44.85
CA SER A 103 -98.07 70.36 -44.10
C SER A 103 -98.86 69.55 -43.05
N CYS A 104 -100.05 69.99 -42.65
CA CYS A 104 -100.95 69.20 -41.78
C CYS A 104 -101.32 67.85 -42.39
N GLU A 105 -101.41 67.73 -43.72
CA GLU A 105 -101.75 66.48 -44.39
C GLU A 105 -100.63 65.45 -44.22
N ARG A 106 -99.37 65.87 -44.33
CA ARG A 106 -98.21 64.98 -44.12
C ARG A 106 -98.01 64.60 -42.65
N VAL A 107 -98.14 65.56 -41.74
CA VAL A 107 -97.76 65.36 -40.32
C VAL A 107 -98.91 64.85 -39.47
N LEU A 108 -100.15 65.32 -39.71
CA LEU A 108 -101.33 64.97 -38.92
C LEU A 108 -102.28 64.03 -39.67
N GLY A 109 -102.18 63.97 -41.01
CA GLY A 109 -103.01 63.11 -41.87
C GLY A 109 -104.31 63.73 -42.35
N PHE A 110 -104.56 65.03 -42.12
CA PHE A 110 -105.82 65.71 -42.47
C PHE A 110 -105.66 66.57 -43.72
N ALA A 111 -106.67 66.58 -44.61
CA ALA A 111 -106.63 67.40 -45.81
C ALA A 111 -106.76 68.90 -45.48
N SER A 112 -106.21 69.77 -46.34
CA SER A 112 -106.29 71.22 -46.16
C SER A 112 -107.75 71.69 -46.05
N GLY A 113 -108.06 72.47 -44.99
CA GLY A 113 -109.42 72.90 -44.66
C GLY A 113 -110.24 71.91 -43.83
N GLU A 114 -109.88 70.62 -43.73
CA GLU A 114 -110.65 69.60 -42.98
C GLU A 114 -110.64 69.86 -41.47
N LEU A 115 -109.58 70.49 -40.95
CA LEU A 115 -109.44 70.87 -39.55
C LEU A 115 -109.84 72.33 -39.27
N GLU A 116 -110.07 73.15 -40.29
CA GLU A 116 -110.44 74.56 -40.12
C GLU A 116 -111.92 74.65 -39.69
N GLY A 117 -112.18 75.20 -38.51
CA GLY A 117 -113.51 75.20 -37.88
C GLY A 117 -113.96 73.88 -37.26
N ALA A 118 -113.13 72.82 -37.29
CA ALA A 118 -113.40 71.56 -36.58
C ALA A 118 -112.86 71.61 -35.13
N ARG A 119 -113.47 70.86 -34.20
CA ARG A 119 -112.98 70.70 -32.81
C ARG A 119 -111.75 69.79 -32.74
N PHE A 120 -110.61 70.24 -33.26
CA PHE A 120 -109.37 69.45 -33.27
C PHE A 120 -108.77 69.25 -31.86
N HIS A 121 -109.13 70.07 -30.87
CA HIS A 121 -108.66 69.98 -29.48
C HIS A 121 -108.92 68.60 -28.84
N GLU A 122 -110.03 67.94 -29.22
CA GLU A 122 -110.36 66.59 -28.74
C GLU A 122 -109.32 65.53 -29.13
N ARG A 123 -108.48 65.80 -30.15
CA ARG A 123 -107.42 64.91 -30.63
C ARG A 123 -106.11 65.04 -29.87
N ILE A 124 -106.01 65.95 -28.90
CA ILE A 124 -104.87 66.01 -27.99
C ILE A 124 -105.12 65.04 -26.84
N HIS A 125 -104.08 64.28 -26.46
CA HIS A 125 -104.15 63.29 -25.38
C HIS A 125 -104.59 63.94 -24.07
N GLU A 126 -105.42 63.24 -23.29
CA GLU A 126 -106.10 63.80 -22.10
C GLU A 126 -105.13 64.45 -21.09
N ASP A 127 -104.01 63.78 -20.82
CA ASP A 127 -102.94 64.28 -19.93
C ASP A 127 -102.31 65.60 -20.40
N ASP A 128 -102.31 65.85 -21.71
CA ASP A 128 -101.65 67.00 -22.32
C ASP A 128 -102.60 68.16 -22.65
N ARG A 129 -103.93 67.97 -22.57
CA ARG A 129 -104.92 69.01 -22.89
C ARG A 129 -104.75 70.27 -22.04
N LYS A 130 -104.51 70.11 -20.73
CA LYS A 130 -104.23 71.24 -19.83
C LYS A 130 -102.96 72.00 -20.23
N THR A 131 -101.93 71.28 -20.64
CA THR A 131 -100.66 71.85 -21.12
C THR A 131 -100.87 72.60 -22.44
N PHE A 132 -101.75 72.08 -23.31
CA PHE A 132 -102.12 72.74 -24.55
C PHE A 132 -102.97 74.00 -24.33
N ASP A 133 -103.99 73.95 -23.48
CA ASP A 133 -104.85 75.10 -23.17
C ASP A 133 -104.08 76.28 -22.59
N ALA A 134 -102.98 76.01 -21.89
CA ALA A 134 -102.08 77.04 -21.37
C ALA A 134 -101.51 77.96 -22.47
N ILE A 135 -101.49 77.52 -23.74
CA ILE A 135 -101.09 78.36 -24.88
C ILE A 135 -101.96 79.62 -24.99
N PHE A 136 -103.25 79.55 -24.64
CA PHE A 136 -104.17 80.70 -24.77
C PHE A 136 -104.09 81.69 -23.60
N ALA A 137 -103.35 81.34 -22.54
CA ALA A 137 -103.11 82.22 -21.40
C ALA A 137 -101.79 82.99 -21.49
N ILE A 138 -101.02 82.85 -22.59
CA ILE A 138 -99.69 83.47 -22.70
C ILE A 138 -99.76 84.98 -23.02
N PRO A 139 -98.95 85.83 -22.37
CA PRO A 139 -98.88 87.26 -22.66
C PRO A 139 -98.36 87.58 -24.07
N GLU A 140 -98.69 88.77 -24.59
CA GLU A 140 -98.21 89.27 -25.88
C GLU A 140 -96.67 89.22 -25.99
N ASN A 141 -96.15 88.88 -27.18
CA ASN A 141 -94.71 88.73 -27.50
C ASN A 141 -93.93 87.62 -26.74
N THR A 142 -94.60 86.74 -25.98
CA THR A 142 -93.96 85.55 -25.39
C THR A 142 -94.22 84.30 -26.24
N GLY A 143 -93.16 83.55 -26.54
CA GLY A 143 -93.27 82.25 -27.21
C GLY A 143 -93.33 81.12 -26.18
N LEU A 144 -94.29 80.19 -26.31
CA LEU A 144 -94.37 79.00 -25.46
C LEU A 144 -94.12 77.75 -26.29
N GLN A 145 -93.12 76.97 -25.86
CA GLN A 145 -92.87 75.64 -26.39
C GLN A 145 -93.49 74.60 -25.47
N ILE A 146 -94.33 73.74 -26.03
CA ILE A 146 -94.90 72.59 -25.31
C ILE A 146 -94.68 71.33 -26.11
N ILE A 147 -94.64 70.19 -25.42
CA ILE A 147 -94.66 68.88 -26.05
C ILE A 147 -95.97 68.22 -25.60
N PHE A 148 -96.74 67.69 -26.55
CA PHE A 148 -97.97 66.98 -26.28
C PHE A 148 -98.16 65.84 -27.26
N LYS A 149 -98.95 64.84 -26.87
CA LYS A 149 -99.37 63.78 -27.78
C LYS A 149 -100.58 64.22 -28.58
N PHE A 150 -100.49 64.05 -29.89
CA PHE A 150 -101.59 64.31 -30.82
C PHE A 150 -102.02 63.04 -31.53
N LEU A 151 -103.33 62.87 -31.67
CA LEU A 151 -103.94 61.74 -32.35
C LEU A 151 -104.18 62.06 -33.83
N ARG A 152 -103.39 61.42 -34.69
CA ARG A 152 -103.49 61.51 -36.15
C ARG A 152 -104.84 61.01 -36.67
N LYS A 153 -105.13 61.27 -37.95
CA LYS A 153 -106.35 60.79 -38.63
C LYS A 153 -106.47 59.27 -38.62
N ASP A 154 -105.35 58.55 -38.73
CA ASP A 154 -105.29 57.08 -38.72
C ASP A 154 -105.40 56.45 -37.31
N GLY A 155 -105.50 57.27 -36.26
CA GLY A 155 -105.56 56.83 -34.87
C GLY A 155 -104.19 56.62 -34.20
N THR A 156 -103.07 56.90 -34.88
CA THR A 156 -101.74 56.83 -34.26
C THR A 156 -101.48 58.06 -33.39
N SER A 157 -100.93 57.83 -32.19
CA SER A 157 -100.49 58.91 -31.29
C SER A 157 -99.05 59.27 -31.60
N ILE A 158 -98.79 60.54 -31.90
CA ILE A 158 -97.44 61.08 -32.12
C ILE A 158 -97.09 62.12 -31.07
N TRP A 159 -95.80 62.25 -30.75
CA TRP A 159 -95.31 63.33 -29.92
C TRP A 159 -95.10 64.58 -30.77
N ILE A 160 -95.88 65.62 -30.50
CA ILE A 160 -95.75 66.92 -31.13
C ILE A 160 -95.03 67.88 -30.20
N GLU A 161 -93.98 68.49 -30.70
CA GLU A 161 -93.37 69.69 -30.14
C GLU A 161 -93.98 70.91 -30.84
N SER A 162 -94.67 71.75 -30.09
CA SER A 162 -95.37 72.93 -30.60
C SER A 162 -94.75 74.20 -30.05
N VAL A 163 -94.46 75.14 -30.96
CA VAL A 163 -93.97 76.50 -30.63
C VAL A 163 -95.04 77.51 -30.99
N ASN A 164 -95.52 78.27 -30.01
CA ASN A 164 -96.73 79.10 -30.13
C ASN A 164 -96.42 80.58 -29.93
N ARG A 165 -97.02 81.47 -30.73
CA ARG A 165 -96.84 82.94 -30.66
C ARG A 165 -98.14 83.70 -30.96
N VAL A 166 -98.45 84.71 -30.14
CA VAL A 166 -99.69 85.51 -30.26
C VAL A 166 -99.55 86.64 -31.30
N LEU A 167 -100.61 86.88 -32.10
CA LEU A 167 -100.75 87.90 -33.15
C LEU A 167 -101.97 88.81 -32.87
N LEU A 168 -101.86 90.10 -33.20
CA LEU A 168 -102.94 91.11 -33.08
C LEU A 168 -103.49 91.52 -34.46
N SER A 169 -104.82 91.57 -34.63
CA SER A 169 -105.46 92.03 -35.87
C SER A 169 -105.43 93.57 -36.02
N PRO A 170 -104.90 94.14 -37.13
CA PRO A 170 -104.76 95.59 -37.32
C PRO A 170 -106.06 96.38 -37.55
N LYS A 171 -107.22 95.71 -37.75
CA LYS A 171 -108.47 96.38 -38.19
C LYS A 171 -109.59 96.46 -37.15
N SER A 172 -109.43 95.92 -35.94
CA SER A 172 -110.48 96.03 -34.92
C SER A 172 -110.00 95.97 -33.45
N GLY A 173 -108.70 95.83 -33.17
CA GLY A 173 -108.14 95.98 -31.82
C GLY A 173 -108.70 95.06 -30.72
N GLN A 174 -109.45 94.00 -31.08
CA GLN A 174 -110.18 93.20 -30.07
C GLN A 174 -110.25 91.68 -30.34
N SER A 175 -109.38 91.13 -31.20
CA SER A 175 -109.25 89.67 -31.37
C SER A 175 -107.79 89.24 -31.50
N LEU A 176 -107.32 88.42 -30.53
CA LEU A 176 -105.99 87.79 -30.48
C LEU A 176 -106.03 86.47 -31.28
N GLU A 177 -105.13 86.27 -32.23
CA GLU A 177 -104.95 84.99 -32.94
C GLU A 177 -103.57 84.42 -32.60
N ILE A 178 -103.42 83.11 -32.37
CA ILE A 178 -102.15 82.44 -32.06
C ILE A 178 -101.64 81.73 -33.30
N LEU A 179 -100.39 81.98 -33.69
CA LEU A 179 -99.67 81.22 -34.69
C LEU A 179 -98.78 80.18 -33.99
N SER A 180 -99.01 78.92 -34.31
CA SER A 180 -98.30 77.77 -33.75
C SER A 180 -97.56 77.01 -34.85
N SER A 181 -96.37 76.48 -34.54
CA SER A 181 -95.58 75.61 -35.42
C SER A 181 -95.42 74.26 -34.73
N TRP A 182 -95.95 73.19 -35.32
CA TRP A 182 -95.99 71.85 -34.73
C TRP A 182 -95.06 70.89 -35.47
N ARG A 183 -94.18 70.21 -34.71
CA ARG A 183 -93.17 69.26 -35.21
C ARG A 183 -93.32 67.89 -34.55
N ASP A 184 -93.27 66.81 -35.32
CA ASP A 184 -93.24 65.44 -34.78
C ASP A 184 -91.83 65.09 -34.25
N ILE A 185 -91.73 64.67 -32.98
CA ILE A 185 -90.46 64.32 -32.29
C ILE A 185 -90.44 62.87 -31.79
N SER A 186 -91.29 62.00 -32.32
CA SER A 186 -91.48 60.63 -31.82
C SER A 186 -90.21 59.76 -31.88
N GLU A 187 -89.40 59.89 -32.94
CA GLU A 187 -88.15 59.13 -33.11
C GLU A 187 -87.09 59.51 -32.05
N ARG A 188 -87.01 60.81 -31.71
CA ARG A 188 -86.08 61.30 -30.68
C ARG A 188 -86.36 60.65 -29.32
N LYS A 189 -87.63 60.48 -28.97
CA LYS A 189 -88.04 59.90 -27.68
C LYS A 189 -87.67 58.42 -27.55
N LYS A 190 -87.68 57.66 -28.65
CA LYS A 190 -87.32 56.24 -28.65
C LYS A 190 -85.83 55.99 -28.38
N SER A 191 -84.94 56.76 -29.02
CA SER A 191 -83.49 56.60 -28.86
C SER A 191 -82.98 56.91 -27.44
N GLU A 192 -83.67 57.82 -26.73
CA GLU A 192 -83.34 58.15 -25.33
C GLU A 192 -83.54 56.95 -24.40
N GLU A 193 -84.60 56.16 -24.60
CA GLU A 193 -84.92 54.99 -23.77
C GLU A 193 -83.92 53.84 -23.97
N GLU A 194 -83.51 53.58 -25.23
CA GLU A 194 -82.55 52.52 -25.57
C GLU A 194 -81.16 52.74 -24.93
N LEU A 195 -80.68 53.99 -24.94
CA LEU A 195 -79.39 54.35 -24.36
C LEU A 195 -79.33 54.10 -22.85
N GLN A 196 -80.44 54.36 -22.15
CA GLN A 196 -80.52 54.20 -20.69
C GLN A 196 -80.43 52.72 -20.29
N GLN A 197 -81.03 51.82 -21.06
CA GLN A 197 -80.94 50.37 -20.81
C GLN A 197 -79.52 49.83 -21.01
N TYR A 198 -78.81 50.28 -22.05
CA TYR A 198 -77.43 49.85 -22.33
C TYR A 198 -76.46 50.20 -21.20
N ARG A 199 -76.61 51.40 -20.61
CA ARG A 199 -75.74 51.87 -19.52
C ARG A 199 -75.80 50.97 -18.28
N LEU A 200 -77.01 50.57 -17.88
CA LEU A 200 -77.22 49.70 -16.72
C LEU A 200 -76.59 48.32 -16.90
N GLN A 201 -76.62 47.76 -18.11
CA GLN A 201 -76.00 46.46 -18.40
C GLN A 201 -74.47 46.51 -18.30
N LEU A 202 -73.86 47.61 -18.75
CA LEU A 202 -72.40 47.83 -18.71
C LEU A 202 -71.86 47.91 -17.28
N GLU A 203 -72.52 48.67 -16.41
CA GLU A 203 -72.10 48.83 -15.01
C GLU A 203 -72.09 47.49 -14.26
N LYS A 204 -73.09 46.63 -14.48
CA LYS A 204 -73.14 45.29 -13.89
C LYS A 204 -71.98 44.41 -14.35
N MET A 205 -71.67 44.42 -15.65
CA MET A 205 -70.60 43.59 -16.22
C MET A 205 -69.21 43.96 -15.68
N VAL A 206 -68.95 45.26 -15.47
CA VAL A 206 -67.67 45.74 -14.92
C VAL A 206 -67.47 45.27 -13.48
N SER A 207 -68.51 45.31 -12.65
CA SER A 207 -68.45 44.85 -11.26
C SER A 207 -68.08 43.37 -11.16
N ASP A 208 -68.84 42.51 -11.84
CA ASP A 208 -68.63 41.05 -11.83
C ASP A 208 -67.22 40.68 -12.35
N ARG A 209 -66.71 41.42 -13.34
CA ARG A 209 -65.37 41.19 -13.89
C ARG A 209 -64.26 41.57 -12.92
N THR A 210 -64.46 42.62 -12.13
CA THR A 210 -63.46 43.14 -11.20
C THR A 210 -63.24 42.19 -10.02
N GLU A 211 -64.30 41.63 -9.45
CA GLU A 211 -64.20 40.61 -8.38
C GLU A 211 -63.49 39.35 -8.86
N LYS A 212 -63.84 38.86 -10.05
CA LYS A 212 -63.21 37.68 -10.65
C LYS A 212 -61.72 37.91 -10.90
N LEU A 213 -61.31 39.12 -11.29
CA LEU A 213 -59.91 39.48 -11.47
C LEU A 213 -59.13 39.45 -10.15
N HIS A 214 -59.74 39.93 -9.06
CA HIS A 214 -59.07 40.02 -7.77
C HIS A 214 -58.74 38.63 -7.20
N SER A 215 -59.69 37.69 -7.26
CA SER A 215 -59.48 36.30 -6.83
C SER A 215 -58.37 35.59 -7.63
N VAL A 216 -58.30 35.85 -8.95
CA VAL A 216 -57.24 35.28 -9.81
C VAL A 216 -55.87 35.84 -9.45
N ASN A 217 -55.74 37.14 -9.16
CA ASN A 217 -54.46 37.76 -8.78
C ASN A 217 -53.89 37.22 -7.46
N GLU A 218 -54.72 36.95 -6.46
CA GLU A 218 -54.27 36.36 -5.19
C GLU A 218 -53.72 34.94 -5.37
N ASN A 219 -54.38 34.13 -6.20
CA ASN A 219 -53.90 32.78 -6.51
C ASN A 219 -52.59 32.82 -7.31
N LEU A 220 -52.49 33.68 -8.32
CA LEU A 220 -51.26 33.87 -9.10
C LEU A 220 -50.08 34.29 -8.22
N THR A 221 -50.30 35.15 -7.22
CA THR A 221 -49.22 35.61 -6.32
C THR A 221 -48.66 34.48 -5.46
N ARG A 222 -49.52 33.57 -4.97
CA ARG A 222 -49.08 32.36 -4.26
C ARG A 222 -48.31 31.42 -5.19
N GLU A 223 -48.82 31.18 -6.38
CA GLU A 223 -48.19 30.30 -7.37
C GLU A 223 -46.81 30.81 -7.82
N ILE A 224 -46.64 32.13 -7.97
CA ILE A 224 -45.33 32.74 -8.27
C ILE A 224 -44.32 32.45 -7.15
N LYS A 225 -44.71 32.62 -5.88
CA LYS A 225 -43.81 32.39 -4.74
C LYS A 225 -43.36 30.93 -4.64
N ASP A 226 -44.29 29.99 -4.79
CA ASP A 226 -43.96 28.56 -4.78
C ASP A 226 -43.02 28.19 -5.94
N ARG A 227 -43.23 28.81 -7.11
CA ARG A 227 -42.38 28.62 -8.29
C ARG A 227 -40.96 29.17 -8.08
N GLU A 228 -40.81 30.33 -7.45
CA GLU A 228 -39.49 30.91 -7.13
C GLU A 228 -38.68 30.02 -6.17
N ASP A 229 -39.31 29.40 -5.18
CA ASP A 229 -38.62 28.52 -4.23
C ASP A 229 -38.22 27.18 -4.88
N ILE A 230 -39.08 26.60 -5.72
CA ILE A 230 -38.73 25.43 -6.54
C ILE A 230 -37.57 25.76 -7.50
N GLU A 231 -37.59 26.93 -8.14
CA GLU A 231 -36.55 27.36 -9.07
C GLU A 231 -35.19 27.51 -8.36
N LYS A 232 -35.15 28.03 -7.13
CA LYS A 232 -33.93 28.08 -6.32
C LYS A 232 -33.38 26.68 -6.01
N ILE A 233 -34.25 25.75 -5.61
CA ILE A 233 -33.86 24.36 -5.32
C ILE A 233 -33.30 23.67 -6.59
N LEU A 234 -33.99 23.82 -7.72
CA LEU A 234 -33.56 23.24 -9.00
C LEU A 234 -32.25 23.84 -9.49
N LYS A 235 -32.09 25.18 -9.39
CA LYS A 235 -30.85 25.86 -9.76
C LYS A 235 -29.68 25.36 -8.92
N ARG A 236 -29.90 25.14 -7.62
CA ARG A 236 -28.91 24.58 -6.71
C ARG A 236 -28.53 23.14 -7.08
N GLN A 237 -29.51 22.29 -7.36
CA GLN A 237 -29.28 20.91 -7.82
C GLN A 237 -28.48 20.88 -9.12
N ASN A 238 -28.80 21.77 -10.07
CA ASN A 238 -28.11 21.83 -11.35
C ASN A 238 -26.62 22.21 -11.18
N ILE A 239 -26.29 23.17 -10.30
CA ILE A 239 -24.90 23.55 -10.02
C ILE A 239 -24.10 22.38 -9.44
N ILE A 240 -24.69 21.57 -8.55
CA ILE A 240 -24.01 20.39 -7.97
C ILE A 240 -23.87 19.28 -9.03
N LEU A 241 -24.86 19.09 -9.91
CA LEU A 241 -24.79 18.14 -11.02
C LEU A 241 -23.70 18.54 -12.04
N GLU A 242 -23.59 19.83 -12.37
CA GLU A 242 -22.52 20.36 -13.22
C GLU A 242 -21.14 20.12 -12.59
N ALA A 243 -21.01 20.34 -11.27
CA ALA A 243 -19.78 20.02 -10.54
C ALA A 243 -19.47 18.51 -10.57
N ALA A 244 -20.47 17.65 -10.39
CA ALA A 244 -20.31 16.19 -10.48
C ALA A 244 -19.86 15.74 -11.87
N SER A 245 -20.47 16.30 -12.92
CA SER A 245 -20.10 16.03 -14.31
C SER A 245 -18.67 16.47 -14.60
N TYR A 246 -18.29 17.66 -14.12
CA TYR A 246 -16.92 18.15 -14.24
C TYR A 246 -15.92 17.24 -13.49
N CYS A 247 -16.24 16.76 -12.28
CA CYS A 247 -15.40 15.81 -11.56
C CYS A 247 -15.16 14.54 -12.39
N SER A 248 -16.22 13.98 -13.00
CA SER A 248 -16.09 12.81 -13.86
C SER A 248 -15.14 13.07 -15.04
N GLU A 249 -15.20 14.25 -15.65
CA GLU A 249 -14.37 14.59 -16.80
C GLU A 249 -12.90 14.84 -16.40
N SER A 250 -12.68 15.60 -15.32
CA SER A 250 -11.35 15.96 -14.83
C SER A 250 -10.57 14.75 -14.29
N LEU A 251 -11.24 13.82 -13.58
CA LEU A 251 -10.63 12.58 -13.07
C LEU A 251 -10.26 11.58 -14.17
N ILE A 252 -10.75 11.78 -15.41
CA ILE A 252 -10.36 10.99 -16.59
C ILE A 252 -9.20 11.63 -17.35
N LYS A 253 -9.14 12.98 -17.41
CA LYS A 253 -8.22 13.71 -18.28
C LYS A 253 -6.89 14.10 -17.63
N LEU A 254 -6.86 14.34 -16.32
CA LEU A 254 -5.68 14.90 -15.67
C LEU A 254 -4.58 13.84 -15.47
N PRO A 255 -3.32 14.14 -15.84
CA PRO A 255 -2.19 13.22 -15.68
C PRO A 255 -1.77 13.04 -14.22
N ASP A 256 -2.02 14.05 -13.37
CA ASP A 256 -1.79 14.01 -11.94
C ASP A 256 -3.11 13.80 -11.19
N PHE A 257 -3.26 12.61 -10.62
CA PHE A 257 -4.48 12.19 -9.95
C PHE A 257 -4.72 12.92 -8.62
N GLU A 258 -3.67 13.26 -7.88
CA GLU A 258 -3.83 13.95 -6.59
C GLU A 258 -4.37 15.36 -6.79
N SER A 259 -3.82 16.08 -7.78
CA SER A 259 -4.34 17.39 -8.18
C SER A 259 -5.79 17.31 -8.69
N ALA A 260 -6.12 16.27 -9.46
CA ALA A 260 -7.46 16.05 -9.99
C ALA A 260 -8.52 15.80 -8.90
N ILE A 261 -8.19 14.99 -7.89
CA ILE A 261 -9.07 14.76 -6.73
C ILE A 261 -9.29 16.05 -5.95
N ASN A 262 -8.22 16.79 -5.66
CA ASN A 262 -8.34 18.01 -4.88
C ASN A 262 -9.19 19.08 -5.60
N ASP A 263 -9.05 19.22 -6.93
CA ASP A 263 -9.93 20.09 -7.73
C ASP A 263 -11.39 19.57 -7.73
N ALA A 264 -11.60 18.26 -7.86
CA ALA A 264 -12.92 17.66 -7.80
C ALA A 264 -13.62 17.93 -6.45
N LEU A 265 -12.92 17.72 -5.33
CA LEU A 265 -13.43 18.02 -3.99
C LEU A 265 -13.75 19.51 -3.84
N ALA A 266 -12.88 20.38 -4.36
CA ALA A 266 -13.10 21.83 -4.34
C ALA A 266 -14.34 22.26 -5.12
N LYS A 267 -14.60 21.65 -6.28
CA LYS A 267 -15.76 21.97 -7.11
C LYS A 267 -17.06 21.52 -6.47
N VAL A 268 -17.13 20.27 -6.00
CA VAL A 268 -18.33 19.74 -5.32
C VAL A 268 -18.59 20.50 -4.02
N GLY A 269 -17.55 20.75 -3.23
CA GLY A 269 -17.68 21.50 -1.97
C GLY A 269 -18.14 22.94 -2.16
N LYS A 270 -17.59 23.67 -3.15
CA LYS A 270 -18.07 25.03 -3.50
C LYS A 270 -19.49 25.03 -4.07
N ALA A 271 -19.81 24.09 -4.96
CA ALA A 271 -21.14 23.95 -5.55
C ALA A 271 -22.22 23.68 -4.49
N ALA A 272 -21.88 22.87 -3.49
CA ALA A 272 -22.74 22.54 -2.36
C ALA A 272 -22.72 23.59 -1.23
N ASP A 273 -21.92 24.68 -1.34
CA ASP A 273 -21.66 25.69 -0.28
C ASP A 273 -21.37 25.03 1.06
N LEU A 274 -20.36 24.17 1.06
CA LEU A 274 -19.87 23.46 2.24
C LEU A 274 -18.54 24.04 2.67
N ASN A 275 -18.25 23.95 3.98
CA ASN A 275 -16.96 24.37 4.54
C ASN A 275 -15.81 23.48 4.10
N SER A 276 -16.01 22.16 4.15
CA SER A 276 -14.98 21.19 3.82
C SER A 276 -15.55 19.86 3.35
N VAL A 277 -14.71 19.12 2.61
CA VAL A 277 -14.99 17.76 2.14
C VAL A 277 -13.75 16.91 2.41
N PHE A 278 -13.94 15.78 3.08
CA PHE A 278 -12.88 14.85 3.49
C PHE A 278 -13.06 13.51 2.80
N ILE A 279 -11.96 12.89 2.38
CA ILE A 279 -11.94 11.47 1.99
C ILE A 279 -11.02 10.73 2.96
N CYS A 280 -11.57 9.74 3.63
CA CYS A 280 -10.82 8.84 4.48
C CYS A 280 -10.71 7.45 3.84
N GLU A 281 -9.54 6.83 3.96
CA GLU A 281 -9.23 5.47 3.51
C GLU A 281 -9.21 4.53 4.71
N ASN A 282 -9.84 3.37 4.58
CA ASN A 282 -9.79 2.34 5.60
C ASN A 282 -8.52 1.50 5.43
N ASN A 283 -7.83 1.25 6.53
CA ASN A 283 -6.75 0.28 6.58
C ASN A 283 -7.34 -1.14 6.65
N LEU A 284 -6.54 -2.13 6.25
CA LEU A 284 -6.90 -3.53 6.43
C LEU A 284 -7.12 -3.82 7.93
N PRO A 285 -8.14 -4.62 8.28
CA PRO A 285 -8.37 -5.01 9.66
C PRO A 285 -7.15 -5.74 10.21
N ASP A 286 -6.76 -5.38 11.43
CA ASP A 286 -5.69 -6.08 12.14
C ASP A 286 -6.15 -7.48 12.62
N ASP A 287 -5.28 -8.24 13.29
CA ASP A 287 -5.62 -9.58 13.81
C ASP A 287 -6.79 -9.57 14.82
N SER A 288 -7.20 -8.39 15.31
CA SER A 288 -8.37 -8.21 16.18
C SER A 288 -9.69 -7.96 15.41
N GLY A 289 -9.61 -7.76 14.10
CA GLY A 289 -10.75 -7.46 13.23
C GLY A 289 -11.15 -5.98 13.21
N GLU A 290 -10.34 -5.10 13.80
CA GLU A 290 -10.65 -3.68 13.94
C GLU A 290 -10.24 -2.90 12.68
N ILE A 291 -11.20 -2.16 12.09
CA ILE A 291 -10.95 -1.30 10.92
C ILE A 291 -10.61 0.10 11.42
N THR A 292 -9.40 0.57 11.09
CA THR A 292 -8.98 1.96 11.31
C THR A 292 -9.08 2.76 10.02
N THR A 293 -9.31 4.08 10.12
CA THR A 293 -9.46 4.97 8.96
C THR A 293 -8.52 6.16 9.05
N ASN A 294 -7.97 6.55 7.90
CA ASN A 294 -6.99 7.62 7.74
C ASN A 294 -7.51 8.70 6.80
N LEU A 295 -7.47 9.97 7.22
CA LEU A 295 -7.78 11.10 6.35
C LEU A 295 -6.72 11.22 5.25
N LYS A 296 -7.11 10.97 4.00
CA LYS A 296 -6.22 10.91 2.83
C LYS A 296 -6.28 12.15 1.96
N TYR A 297 -7.49 12.68 1.72
CA TYR A 297 -7.69 13.89 0.92
C TYR A 297 -8.61 14.88 1.65
N GLU A 298 -8.29 16.17 1.55
CA GLU A 298 -9.05 17.24 2.18
C GLU A 298 -9.16 18.45 1.25
N TRP A 299 -10.39 18.94 1.09
CA TRP A 299 -10.64 20.30 0.64
C TRP A 299 -11.35 21.09 1.74
N ALA A 300 -10.94 22.35 1.95
CA ALA A 300 -11.58 23.30 2.84
C ALA A 300 -11.59 24.71 2.21
N LEU A 301 -12.63 25.50 2.49
CA LEU A 301 -12.66 26.93 2.18
C LEU A 301 -11.50 27.68 2.86
N GLU A 302 -11.05 28.79 2.27
CA GLU A 302 -9.89 29.57 2.77
C GLU A 302 -10.00 30.00 4.25
N ASN A 303 -11.22 30.18 4.75
CA ASN A 303 -11.50 30.59 6.13
C ASN A 303 -11.90 29.41 7.05
N ALA A 304 -11.84 28.17 6.57
CA ALA A 304 -12.16 26.97 7.35
C ALA A 304 -10.88 26.31 7.89
N GLN A 305 -10.96 25.75 9.10
CA GLN A 305 -9.84 25.05 9.72
C GLN A 305 -9.59 23.71 9.02
N ARG A 306 -8.37 23.51 8.51
CA ARG A 306 -7.93 22.23 7.93
C ARG A 306 -7.70 21.16 9.01
N GLN A 307 -8.05 19.93 8.68
CA GLN A 307 -7.99 18.76 9.56
C GLN A 307 -6.94 17.72 9.14
N SER A 308 -6.25 17.92 8.01
CA SER A 308 -5.19 17.02 7.50
C SER A 308 -4.06 16.72 8.50
N GLY A 309 -3.81 17.61 9.46
CA GLY A 309 -2.81 17.43 10.52
C GLY A 309 -3.37 16.99 11.87
N ASN A 310 -4.66 16.65 11.96
CA ASN A 310 -5.30 16.26 13.21
C ASN A 310 -5.01 14.79 13.53
N PRO A 311 -4.30 14.47 14.63
CA PRO A 311 -3.97 13.09 15.00
C PRO A 311 -5.21 12.22 15.24
N ILE A 312 -6.35 12.83 15.58
CA ILE A 312 -7.60 12.10 15.85
C ILE A 312 -8.16 11.46 14.58
N LEU A 313 -7.83 12.00 13.40
CA LEU A 313 -8.29 11.50 12.10
C LEU A 313 -7.24 10.63 11.40
N GLN A 314 -6.18 10.25 12.12
CA GLN A 314 -5.19 9.28 11.69
C GLN A 314 -5.32 8.05 12.60
N ASP A 315 -5.43 6.87 12.00
CA ASP A 315 -5.73 5.57 12.62
C ASP A 315 -6.98 5.59 13.50
N PHE A 316 -8.01 6.32 13.06
CA PHE A 316 -9.26 6.42 13.78
C PHE A 316 -10.01 5.07 13.76
N SER A 317 -10.21 4.46 14.93
CA SER A 317 -11.07 3.29 15.07
C SER A 317 -12.52 3.68 15.35
N PHE A 318 -13.44 3.14 14.55
CA PHE A 318 -14.88 3.30 14.78
C PHE A 318 -15.35 2.54 16.03
N SER A 319 -14.82 1.34 16.29
CA SER A 319 -15.22 0.51 17.42
C SER A 319 -14.72 1.09 18.76
N SER A 320 -13.41 1.34 18.85
CA SER A 320 -12.78 1.87 20.07
C SER A 320 -13.18 3.31 20.43
N SER A 321 -13.66 4.10 19.46
CA SER A 321 -14.12 5.47 19.69
C SER A 321 -15.62 5.61 19.96
N GLY A 322 -16.36 4.49 20.03
CA GLY A 322 -17.80 4.50 20.28
C GLY A 322 -18.65 4.87 19.06
N PHE A 323 -18.15 4.67 17.84
CA PHE A 323 -18.81 4.92 16.55
C PHE A 323 -19.25 3.61 15.86
N GLU A 324 -19.53 2.54 16.60
CA GLU A 324 -19.94 1.22 16.08
C GLU A 324 -21.12 1.29 15.11
N ARG A 325 -22.12 2.14 15.42
CA ARG A 325 -23.27 2.41 14.54
C ARG A 325 -22.86 2.93 13.17
N TRP A 326 -21.81 3.75 13.11
CA TRP A 326 -21.34 4.30 11.85
C TRP A 326 -20.68 3.24 10.99
N GLN A 327 -19.85 2.39 11.61
CA GLN A 327 -19.23 1.25 10.94
C GLN A 327 -20.29 0.32 10.32
N GLU A 328 -21.30 -0.09 11.10
CA GLU A 328 -22.37 -0.98 10.61
C GLU A 328 -23.14 -0.35 9.42
N ILE A 329 -23.48 0.94 9.50
CA ILE A 329 -24.22 1.62 8.44
C ILE A 329 -23.36 1.76 7.17
N LEU A 330 -22.09 2.14 7.31
CA LEU A 330 -21.21 2.40 6.18
C LEU A 330 -20.76 1.12 5.47
N GLU A 331 -20.45 0.05 6.22
CA GLU A 331 -20.17 -1.29 5.66
C GLU A 331 -21.32 -1.80 4.78
N ASN A 332 -22.56 -1.62 5.26
CA ASN A 332 -23.76 -1.98 4.52
C ASN A 332 -24.09 -1.04 3.35
N GLY A 333 -23.33 0.04 3.15
CA GLY A 333 -23.55 1.01 2.06
C GLY A 333 -24.59 2.08 2.37
N GLY A 334 -25.01 2.19 3.64
CA GLY A 334 -25.87 3.24 4.16
C GLY A 334 -25.16 4.59 4.22
N THR A 335 -25.92 5.65 4.42
CA THR A 335 -25.43 7.04 4.43
C THR A 335 -25.80 7.67 5.76
N ILE A 336 -24.87 8.40 6.37
CA ILE A 336 -25.06 9.03 7.69
C ILE A 336 -25.16 10.53 7.49
N TYR A 337 -26.20 11.17 8.01
CA TYR A 337 -26.34 12.63 7.91
C TYR A 337 -27.15 13.21 9.06
N GLY A 338 -26.91 14.48 9.36
CA GLY A 338 -27.67 15.20 10.38
C GLY A 338 -26.92 16.40 10.96
N ASN A 339 -27.57 17.06 11.93
CA ASN A 339 -26.95 18.09 12.76
C ASN A 339 -26.23 17.47 13.94
N ALA A 340 -25.02 17.92 14.24
CA ALA A 340 -24.16 17.40 15.31
C ALA A 340 -24.88 17.32 16.67
N ALA A 341 -25.70 18.33 16.99
CA ALA A 341 -26.50 18.38 18.23
C ALA A 341 -27.55 17.26 18.34
N GLY A 342 -28.00 16.68 17.23
CA GLY A 342 -28.99 15.60 17.18
C GLY A 342 -28.39 14.19 17.26
N PHE A 343 -27.07 14.05 17.17
CA PHE A 343 -26.41 12.74 17.26
C PHE A 343 -26.31 12.23 18.72
N PRO A 344 -26.19 10.91 18.93
CA PRO A 344 -25.90 10.28 20.23
C PRO A 344 -24.70 10.91 20.96
N GLU A 345 -24.66 10.83 22.30
CA GLU A 345 -23.66 11.54 23.14
C GLU A 345 -22.20 11.13 22.84
N ASN A 346 -21.96 9.84 22.62
CA ASN A 346 -20.71 9.26 22.14
C ASN A 346 -20.24 9.86 20.81
N GLU A 347 -21.16 10.03 19.85
CA GLU A 347 -20.84 10.58 18.53
C GLU A 347 -20.70 12.12 18.56
N ARG A 348 -21.52 12.80 19.37
CA ARG A 348 -21.58 14.26 19.50
C ARG A 348 -20.30 14.85 20.05
N GLY A 349 -19.65 14.17 21.00
CA GLY A 349 -18.41 14.65 21.63
C GLY A 349 -17.30 14.93 20.61
N LEU A 350 -17.05 13.98 19.70
CA LEU A 350 -16.06 14.11 18.64
C LEU A 350 -16.47 15.14 17.58
N LEU A 351 -17.73 15.12 17.13
CA LEU A 351 -18.22 16.10 16.14
C LEU A 351 -18.11 17.54 16.67
N THR A 352 -18.37 17.75 17.96
CA THR A 352 -18.21 19.05 18.63
C THR A 352 -16.75 19.44 18.76
N ALA A 353 -15.86 18.50 19.11
CA ALA A 353 -14.41 18.73 19.18
C ALA A 353 -13.81 19.13 17.82
N LEU A 354 -14.37 18.61 16.72
CA LEU A 354 -14.00 18.97 15.35
C LEU A 354 -14.72 20.22 14.81
N ASN A 355 -15.53 20.89 15.64
CA ASN A 355 -16.34 22.07 15.29
C ASN A 355 -17.31 21.81 14.11
N ILE A 356 -17.83 20.59 13.99
CA ILE A 356 -18.78 20.18 12.95
C ILE A 356 -20.20 20.50 13.43
N LYS A 357 -20.97 21.26 12.65
CA LYS A 357 -22.38 21.58 12.95
C LYS A 357 -23.35 20.68 12.20
N SER A 358 -23.04 20.36 10.94
CA SER A 358 -23.79 19.40 10.14
C SER A 358 -22.84 18.55 9.28
N ILE A 359 -23.17 17.28 9.13
CA ILE A 359 -22.35 16.32 8.37
C ILE A 359 -23.21 15.42 7.49
N LEU A 360 -22.65 15.00 6.35
CA LEU A 360 -23.14 13.95 5.48
C LEU A 360 -21.95 13.04 5.11
N VAL A 361 -22.04 11.74 5.42
CA VAL A 361 -20.98 10.74 5.20
C VAL A 361 -21.49 9.65 4.28
N ILE A 362 -20.78 9.43 3.17
CA ILE A 362 -21.13 8.47 2.12
C ILE A 362 -19.99 7.45 1.98
N PRO A 363 -20.28 6.13 2.02
CA PRO A 363 -19.26 5.09 1.90
C PRO A 363 -18.81 4.92 0.45
N ILE A 364 -17.54 4.61 0.28
CA ILE A 364 -16.90 4.21 -0.98
C ILE A 364 -16.68 2.69 -0.91
N LYS A 365 -17.22 1.96 -1.89
CA LYS A 365 -17.08 0.51 -1.99
C LYS A 365 -16.15 0.11 -3.14
N SER A 366 -15.35 -0.93 -2.93
CA SER A 366 -14.54 -1.60 -3.95
C SER A 366 -14.78 -3.11 -3.87
N ALA A 367 -15.17 -3.75 -4.97
CA ALA A 367 -15.52 -5.18 -5.03
C ALA A 367 -16.40 -5.68 -3.84
N ASP A 368 -17.48 -4.94 -3.55
CA ASP A 368 -18.40 -5.14 -2.41
C ASP A 368 -17.82 -4.96 -0.99
N LYS A 369 -16.54 -4.58 -0.86
CA LYS A 369 -15.91 -4.20 0.42
C LYS A 369 -15.95 -2.69 0.64
N TRP A 370 -16.05 -2.27 1.89
CA TRP A 370 -16.02 -0.86 2.28
C TRP A 370 -14.57 -0.33 2.32
N TRP A 371 -14.18 0.37 1.25
CA TRP A 371 -12.83 0.90 1.07
C TRP A 371 -12.57 2.15 1.92
N GLY A 372 -13.59 2.96 2.17
CA GLY A 372 -13.45 4.22 2.90
C GLY A 372 -14.70 5.08 2.79
N GLN A 373 -14.60 6.37 3.08
CA GLN A 373 -15.76 7.28 3.07
C GLN A 373 -15.41 8.68 2.62
N ILE A 374 -16.39 9.36 2.03
CA ILE A 374 -16.36 10.79 1.77
C ILE A 374 -17.33 11.52 2.69
N SER A 375 -16.84 12.53 3.38
CA SER A 375 -17.58 13.31 4.37
C SER A 375 -17.71 14.77 3.93
N PHE A 376 -18.95 15.24 3.86
CA PHE A 376 -19.33 16.62 3.53
C PHE A 376 -19.68 17.36 4.82
N ILE A 377 -19.00 18.49 5.09
CA ILE A 377 -19.00 19.11 6.42
C ILE A 377 -19.36 20.60 6.33
N GLU A 378 -20.25 21.03 7.23
CA GLU A 378 -20.64 22.41 7.45
C GLU A 378 -20.36 22.81 8.90
N THR A 379 -19.67 23.93 9.10
CA THR A 379 -19.21 24.40 10.42
C THR A 379 -19.73 25.79 10.79
N ARG A 380 -20.32 26.55 9.84
CA ARG A 380 -20.83 27.91 10.08
C ARG A 380 -22.21 27.90 10.74
N HIS A 381 -23.15 27.11 10.23
CA HIS A 381 -24.51 27.02 10.76
C HIS A 381 -25.05 25.58 10.74
N GLU A 382 -26.13 25.33 11.47
CA GLU A 382 -26.88 24.09 11.32
C GLU A 382 -27.60 24.07 9.98
N ARG A 383 -27.51 22.95 9.28
CA ARG A 383 -28.06 22.76 7.93
C ARG A 383 -28.91 21.51 7.88
N SER A 384 -30.12 21.64 7.35
CA SER A 384 -30.96 20.49 7.02
C SER A 384 -30.60 19.94 5.63
N TRP A 385 -30.31 18.64 5.56
CA TRP A 385 -30.04 17.96 4.30
C TRP A 385 -31.34 17.54 3.62
N SER A 386 -31.57 18.02 2.40
CA SER A 386 -32.75 17.61 1.61
C SER A 386 -32.50 16.30 0.87
N GLU A 387 -33.53 15.46 0.71
CA GLU A 387 -33.46 14.19 -0.05
C GLU A 387 -32.85 14.35 -1.46
N PRO A 388 -33.25 15.34 -2.28
CA PRO A 388 -32.64 15.55 -3.59
C PRO A 388 -31.15 15.93 -3.51
N GLU A 389 -30.76 16.72 -2.52
CA GLU A 389 -29.37 17.10 -2.32
C GLU A 389 -28.49 15.91 -1.92
N ILE A 390 -28.96 15.08 -0.99
CA ILE A 390 -28.28 13.84 -0.58
C ILE A 390 -28.07 12.94 -1.81
N LYS A 391 -29.08 12.79 -2.67
CA LYS A 391 -28.98 11.96 -3.88
C LYS A 391 -27.91 12.46 -4.86
N VAL A 392 -27.86 13.77 -5.10
CA VAL A 392 -26.85 14.35 -6.02
C VAL A 392 -25.45 14.23 -5.42
N LEU A 393 -25.26 14.56 -4.13
CA LEU A 393 -23.96 14.42 -3.46
C LEU A 393 -23.50 12.96 -3.38
N LYS A 394 -24.41 12.02 -3.17
CA LYS A 394 -24.13 10.57 -3.24
C LYS A 394 -23.69 10.14 -4.64
N SER A 395 -24.30 10.69 -5.69
CA SER A 395 -23.85 10.45 -7.06
C SER A 395 -22.42 10.99 -7.30
N SER A 396 -22.12 12.21 -6.84
CA SER A 396 -20.78 12.80 -6.95
C SER A 396 -19.73 11.99 -6.18
N ALA A 397 -20.07 11.59 -4.96
CA ALA A 397 -19.25 10.73 -4.11
C ALA A 397 -18.92 9.39 -4.80
N ASN A 398 -19.91 8.75 -5.40
CA ASN A 398 -19.71 7.49 -6.11
C ASN A 398 -18.78 7.63 -7.33
N ILE A 399 -18.90 8.74 -8.08
CA ILE A 399 -18.01 9.02 -9.23
C ILE A 399 -16.56 9.18 -8.77
N ILE A 400 -16.33 9.95 -7.70
CA ILE A 400 -14.99 10.15 -7.12
C ILE A 400 -14.45 8.82 -6.58
N GLY A 401 -15.28 8.05 -5.87
CA GLY A 401 -14.93 6.72 -5.35
C GLY A 401 -14.51 5.73 -6.45
N ALA A 402 -15.27 5.66 -7.55
CA ALA A 402 -14.94 4.79 -8.68
C ALA A 402 -13.62 5.18 -9.38
N ALA A 403 -13.29 6.48 -9.42
CA ALA A 403 -12.02 6.95 -9.97
C ALA A 403 -10.81 6.52 -9.12
N ILE A 404 -10.95 6.58 -7.79
CA ILE A 404 -9.93 6.12 -6.83
C ILE A 404 -9.68 4.61 -6.99
N GLU A 405 -10.75 3.82 -7.03
CA GLU A 405 -10.66 2.36 -7.23
C GLU A 405 -9.91 2.01 -8.53
N ARG A 406 -10.26 2.68 -9.64
CA ARG A 406 -9.59 2.47 -10.92
C ARG A 406 -8.09 2.77 -10.86
N GLN A 407 -7.69 3.86 -10.19
CA GLN A 407 -6.27 4.21 -10.06
C GLN A 407 -5.53 3.15 -9.25
N HIS A 408 -6.13 2.65 -8.16
CA HIS A 408 -5.54 1.62 -7.32
C HIS A 408 -5.33 0.31 -8.08
N MET A 409 -6.37 -0.18 -8.77
CA MET A 409 -6.27 -1.39 -9.61
C MET A 409 -5.19 -1.25 -10.69
N GLN A 410 -5.06 -0.06 -11.28
CA GLN A 410 -4.00 0.20 -12.27
C GLN A 410 -2.60 0.19 -11.64
N ALA A 411 -2.44 0.74 -10.44
CA ALA A 411 -1.18 0.77 -9.72
C ALA A 411 -0.73 -0.65 -9.30
N GLU A 412 -1.65 -1.45 -8.75
CA GLU A 412 -1.39 -2.86 -8.43
C GLU A 412 -1.02 -3.68 -9.67
N PHE A 413 -1.77 -3.51 -10.77
CA PHE A 413 -1.47 -4.17 -12.03
C PHE A 413 -0.08 -3.79 -12.55
N ASN A 414 0.26 -2.49 -12.55
CA ASN A 414 1.56 -2.00 -12.98
C ASN A 414 2.70 -2.56 -12.09
N MET A 415 2.49 -2.65 -10.77
CA MET A 415 3.45 -3.23 -9.85
C MET A 415 3.70 -4.72 -10.13
N LEU A 416 2.65 -5.50 -10.43
CA LEU A 416 2.78 -6.89 -10.83
C LEU A 416 3.55 -7.05 -12.15
N VAL A 417 3.24 -6.22 -13.15
CA VAL A 417 3.96 -6.19 -14.43
C VAL A 417 5.44 -5.85 -14.22
N LEU A 418 5.74 -4.82 -13.44
CA LEU A 418 7.12 -4.43 -13.12
C LEU A 418 7.87 -5.54 -12.37
N GLY A 419 7.21 -6.24 -11.43
CA GLY A 419 7.80 -7.38 -10.73
C GLY A 419 8.21 -8.51 -11.68
N VAL A 420 7.40 -8.80 -12.70
CA VAL A 420 7.73 -9.80 -13.74
C VAL A 420 8.83 -9.29 -14.68
N GLU A 421 8.77 -8.03 -15.11
CA GLU A 421 9.75 -7.46 -16.05
C GLU A 421 11.15 -7.29 -15.43
N HIS A 422 11.21 -6.93 -14.15
CA HIS A 422 12.46 -6.75 -13.40
C HIS A 422 12.93 -8.00 -12.67
N SER A 423 12.24 -9.14 -12.84
CA SER A 423 12.63 -10.40 -12.21
C SER A 423 14.07 -10.80 -12.62
N PRO A 424 14.91 -11.22 -11.66
CA PRO A 424 16.25 -11.73 -11.97
C PRO A 424 16.23 -13.07 -12.73
N ALA A 425 15.11 -13.79 -12.67
CA ALA A 425 14.88 -15.03 -13.40
C ALA A 425 14.29 -14.76 -14.80
N SER A 426 14.61 -15.62 -15.76
CA SER A 426 13.98 -15.59 -17.08
C SER A 426 12.59 -16.21 -16.98
N ILE A 427 11.55 -15.43 -17.22
CA ILE A 427 10.15 -15.85 -17.13
C ILE A 427 9.58 -16.02 -18.55
N VAL A 428 8.89 -17.14 -18.77
CA VAL A 428 8.20 -17.47 -20.02
C VAL A 428 6.80 -17.96 -19.70
N ILE A 429 5.79 -17.49 -20.44
CA ILE A 429 4.42 -18.02 -20.38
C ILE A 429 4.10 -18.61 -21.76
N THR A 430 3.52 -19.81 -21.76
CA THR A 430 3.13 -20.51 -22.99
C THR A 430 1.67 -20.94 -22.96
N ASP A 431 1.10 -21.13 -24.14
CA ASP A 431 -0.16 -21.84 -24.33
C ASP A 431 -0.03 -23.34 -23.96
N MET A 432 -1.14 -24.07 -24.08
CA MET A 432 -1.21 -25.51 -23.81
C MET A 432 -0.35 -26.38 -24.75
N ASN A 433 0.09 -25.85 -25.89
CA ASN A 433 0.95 -26.53 -26.87
C ASN A 433 2.45 -26.17 -26.69
N GLY A 434 2.78 -25.29 -25.74
CA GLY A 434 4.13 -24.80 -25.53
C GLY A 434 4.56 -23.69 -26.48
N ASN A 435 3.62 -22.99 -27.12
CA ASN A 435 3.87 -21.78 -27.90
C ASN A 435 3.96 -20.59 -26.95
N ILE A 436 4.98 -19.76 -27.14
CA ILE A 436 5.32 -18.65 -26.25
C ILE A 436 4.31 -17.52 -26.45
N GLU A 437 3.66 -17.09 -25.37
CA GLU A 437 2.74 -15.96 -25.35
C GLU A 437 3.32 -14.74 -24.63
N TYR A 438 4.28 -14.96 -23.73
CA TYR A 438 4.98 -13.88 -23.05
C TYR A 438 6.40 -14.30 -22.65
N VAL A 439 7.33 -13.34 -22.69
CA VAL A 439 8.69 -13.46 -22.14
C VAL A 439 9.08 -12.15 -21.48
N ASN A 440 9.80 -12.23 -20.36
CA ASN A 440 10.30 -11.02 -19.71
C ASN A 440 11.63 -10.51 -20.34
N PRO A 441 12.06 -9.28 -20.06
CA PRO A 441 13.34 -8.74 -20.55
C PRO A 441 14.56 -9.59 -20.20
N LYS A 442 14.55 -10.29 -19.06
CA LYS A 442 15.64 -11.20 -18.67
C LYS A 442 15.81 -12.36 -19.67
N PHE A 443 14.72 -12.96 -20.15
CA PHE A 443 14.76 -13.98 -21.21
C PHE A 443 15.46 -13.45 -22.46
N THR A 444 15.12 -12.23 -22.89
CA THR A 444 15.72 -11.60 -24.09
C THR A 444 17.22 -11.40 -23.92
N LYS A 445 17.66 -10.87 -22.76
CA LYS A 445 19.07 -10.67 -22.45
C LYS A 445 19.86 -11.99 -22.39
N LEU A 446 19.28 -13.03 -21.77
CA LEU A 446 19.94 -14.33 -21.61
C LEU A 446 20.08 -15.08 -22.95
N THR A 447 19.02 -15.08 -23.76
CA THR A 447 18.90 -15.98 -24.91
C THR A 447 19.27 -15.30 -26.23
N GLY A 448 19.27 -13.97 -26.28
CA GLY A 448 19.52 -13.15 -27.46
C GLY A 448 18.32 -13.04 -28.42
N TYR A 449 17.20 -13.71 -28.12
CA TYR A 449 15.97 -13.58 -28.90
C TYR A 449 15.14 -12.40 -28.41
N THR A 450 14.64 -11.58 -29.34
CA THR A 450 13.71 -10.51 -28.98
C THR A 450 12.31 -11.06 -28.76
N MET A 451 11.49 -10.38 -27.94
CA MET A 451 10.08 -10.76 -27.72
C MET A 451 9.33 -10.96 -29.03
N LYS A 452 9.43 -10.03 -29.98
CA LYS A 452 8.76 -10.13 -31.30
C LYS A 452 9.14 -11.36 -32.11
N GLU A 453 10.34 -11.91 -31.92
CA GLU A 453 10.81 -13.09 -32.66
C GLU A 453 10.28 -14.41 -32.07
N VAL A 454 9.91 -14.43 -30.78
CA VAL A 454 9.56 -15.66 -30.06
C VAL A 454 8.09 -15.81 -29.78
N ILE A 455 7.33 -14.70 -29.73
CA ILE A 455 5.87 -14.75 -29.54
C ILE A 455 5.24 -15.58 -30.67
N GLY A 456 4.38 -16.53 -30.29
CA GLY A 456 3.74 -17.49 -31.18
C GLY A 456 4.63 -18.65 -31.63
N ARG A 457 5.93 -18.67 -31.30
CA ARG A 457 6.82 -19.79 -31.60
C ARG A 457 6.86 -20.79 -30.45
N ASN A 458 7.12 -22.05 -30.78
CA ASN A 458 7.25 -23.10 -29.79
C ASN A 458 8.60 -23.04 -29.04
N MET A 459 8.60 -23.36 -27.74
CA MET A 459 9.79 -23.38 -26.88
C MET A 459 10.93 -24.28 -27.42
N ASN A 460 10.63 -25.20 -28.33
CA ASN A 460 11.59 -26.05 -29.03
C ASN A 460 12.72 -25.29 -29.76
N ILE A 461 12.56 -23.98 -30.05
CA ILE A 461 13.61 -23.16 -30.69
C ILE A 461 14.94 -23.16 -29.90
N GLN A 462 14.90 -23.36 -28.59
CA GLN A 462 16.09 -23.40 -27.72
C GLN A 462 16.73 -24.78 -27.58
N LYS A 463 16.13 -25.85 -28.13
CA LYS A 463 16.63 -27.22 -27.95
C LYS A 463 18.05 -27.40 -28.51
N SER A 464 18.96 -27.87 -27.66
CA SER A 464 20.33 -28.27 -28.04
C SER A 464 20.40 -29.69 -28.62
N GLY A 465 19.46 -30.57 -28.24
CA GLY A 465 19.47 -32.00 -28.58
C GLY A 465 20.15 -32.91 -27.56
N VAL A 466 20.69 -32.37 -26.45
CA VAL A 466 21.34 -33.17 -25.39
C VAL A 466 20.33 -33.98 -24.59
N GLN A 467 19.17 -33.41 -24.25
CA GLN A 467 18.08 -34.12 -23.59
C GLN A 467 17.30 -34.99 -24.60
N GLY A 468 17.08 -36.25 -24.25
CA GLY A 468 16.34 -37.21 -25.09
C GLY A 468 14.81 -36.99 -25.08
N PRO A 469 14.07 -37.59 -26.03
CA PRO A 469 12.61 -37.44 -26.14
C PRO A 469 11.83 -37.87 -24.89
N GLU A 470 12.31 -38.90 -24.18
CA GLU A 470 11.66 -39.43 -22.98
C GLU A 470 11.66 -38.41 -21.83
N TYR A 471 12.71 -37.58 -21.74
CA TYR A 471 12.82 -36.52 -20.73
C TYR A 471 11.71 -35.47 -20.89
N TYR A 472 11.45 -35.04 -22.14
CA TYR A 472 10.36 -34.11 -22.44
C TYR A 472 8.99 -34.74 -22.24
N LYS A 473 8.84 -36.05 -22.55
CA LYS A 473 7.58 -36.78 -22.35
C LYS A 473 7.22 -36.86 -20.86
N GLN A 474 8.19 -37.12 -19.99
CA GLN A 474 8.01 -37.10 -18.55
C GLN A 474 7.57 -35.71 -18.06
N MET A 475 8.26 -34.65 -18.50
CA MET A 475 7.89 -33.26 -18.19
C MET A 475 6.43 -32.96 -18.54
N TRP A 476 6.04 -33.19 -19.80
CA TRP A 476 4.67 -32.92 -20.26
C TRP A 476 3.61 -33.74 -19.53
N SER A 477 3.92 -35.01 -19.18
CA SER A 477 2.98 -35.85 -18.43
C SER A 477 2.67 -35.30 -17.03
N MET A 478 3.65 -34.69 -16.36
CA MET A 478 3.44 -34.06 -15.04
C MET A 478 2.63 -32.76 -15.17
N LEU A 479 3.02 -31.91 -16.12
CA LEU A 479 2.39 -30.61 -16.36
C LEU A 479 0.91 -30.74 -16.74
N LEU A 480 0.58 -31.66 -17.65
CA LEU A 480 -0.80 -31.93 -18.06
C LEU A 480 -1.63 -32.60 -16.96
N ALA A 481 -1.00 -33.22 -15.97
CA ALA A 481 -1.65 -33.73 -14.76
C ALA A 481 -1.84 -32.65 -13.68
N GLY A 482 -1.54 -31.37 -13.98
CA GLY A 482 -1.69 -30.25 -13.05
C GLY A 482 -0.56 -30.14 -12.02
N LYS A 483 0.57 -30.83 -12.22
CA LYS A 483 1.71 -30.83 -11.28
C LYS A 483 2.84 -29.93 -11.78
N GLU A 484 3.59 -29.33 -10.84
CA GLU A 484 4.84 -28.63 -11.12
C GLU A 484 5.92 -29.62 -11.62
N TRP A 485 6.74 -29.19 -12.57
CA TRP A 485 7.93 -29.92 -13.02
C TRP A 485 9.20 -29.08 -12.84
N LYS A 486 10.27 -29.70 -12.35
CA LYS A 486 11.59 -29.08 -12.18
C LYS A 486 12.66 -29.93 -12.85
N GLY A 487 13.62 -29.27 -13.50
CA GLY A 487 14.75 -29.98 -14.10
C GLY A 487 15.77 -29.06 -14.76
N GLU A 488 16.81 -29.67 -15.32
CA GLU A 488 17.91 -28.97 -15.98
C GLU A 488 17.90 -29.27 -17.49
N PHE A 489 17.99 -28.22 -18.29
CA PHE A 489 18.19 -28.31 -19.73
C PHE A 489 19.56 -27.76 -20.11
N GLN A 490 20.16 -28.35 -21.14
CA GLN A 490 21.22 -27.69 -21.89
C GLN A 490 20.53 -27.14 -23.13
N ASN A 491 20.47 -25.82 -23.24
CA ASN A 491 19.80 -25.14 -24.35
C ASN A 491 20.80 -24.32 -25.16
N LYS A 492 20.35 -23.84 -26.32
CA LYS A 492 21.14 -22.99 -27.21
C LYS A 492 20.55 -21.59 -27.29
N LYS A 493 21.43 -20.59 -27.18
CA LYS A 493 21.12 -19.18 -27.43
C LYS A 493 20.95 -18.93 -28.94
N LYS A 494 20.46 -17.75 -29.32
CA LYS A 494 20.26 -17.36 -30.72
C LYS A 494 21.56 -17.41 -31.54
N ASN A 495 22.69 -17.07 -30.92
CA ASN A 495 24.01 -17.13 -31.55
C ASN A 495 24.60 -18.55 -31.66
N GLY A 496 23.92 -19.56 -31.11
CA GLY A 496 24.37 -20.96 -31.12
C GLY A 496 25.08 -21.41 -29.83
N ASP A 497 25.42 -20.50 -28.92
CA ASP A 497 26.12 -20.85 -27.68
C ASP A 497 25.25 -21.75 -26.80
N LEU A 498 25.87 -22.81 -26.28
CA LEU A 498 25.22 -23.70 -25.33
C LEU A 498 25.30 -23.13 -23.92
N TYR A 499 24.20 -23.22 -23.18
CA TYR A 499 24.13 -22.84 -21.78
C TYR A 499 23.27 -23.85 -21.03
N TRP A 500 23.54 -23.99 -19.73
CA TRP A 500 22.72 -24.81 -18.84
C TRP A 500 21.70 -23.94 -18.15
N GLU A 501 20.45 -24.38 -18.16
CA GLU A 501 19.37 -23.74 -17.40
C GLU A 501 18.72 -24.72 -16.44
N PHE A 502 18.49 -24.26 -15.21
CA PHE A 502 17.55 -24.89 -14.30
C PHE A 502 16.17 -24.24 -14.52
N VAL A 503 15.14 -25.06 -14.64
CA VAL A 503 13.80 -24.62 -15.01
C VAL A 503 12.78 -25.21 -14.04
N SER A 504 11.90 -24.36 -13.53
CA SER A 504 10.65 -24.77 -12.88
C SER A 504 9.46 -24.36 -13.74
N ILE A 505 8.56 -25.29 -14.05
CA ILE A 505 7.37 -25.06 -14.88
C ILE A 505 6.14 -25.43 -14.07
N SER A 506 5.19 -24.49 -14.00
CA SER A 506 3.90 -24.66 -13.30
C SER A 506 2.71 -24.42 -14.24
N PRO A 507 1.65 -25.22 -14.15
CA PRO A 507 0.39 -24.95 -14.85
C PRO A 507 -0.37 -23.78 -14.23
N ILE A 508 -0.91 -22.90 -15.06
CA ILE A 508 -1.84 -21.84 -14.67
C ILE A 508 -3.26 -22.36 -14.88
N MET A 509 -4.06 -22.35 -13.82
CA MET A 509 -5.45 -22.80 -13.84
C MET A 509 -6.43 -21.63 -13.88
N ASN A 510 -7.49 -21.78 -14.68
CA ASN A 510 -8.65 -20.91 -14.68
C ASN A 510 -9.90 -21.78 -14.55
N ASN A 511 -10.76 -21.52 -13.56
CA ASN A 511 -11.98 -22.30 -13.28
C ASN A 511 -11.76 -23.83 -13.22
N GLY A 512 -10.63 -24.27 -12.66
CA GLY A 512 -10.28 -25.69 -12.52
C GLY A 512 -9.73 -26.36 -13.79
N GLN A 513 -9.56 -25.61 -14.89
CA GLN A 513 -8.94 -26.09 -16.13
C GLN A 513 -7.57 -25.43 -16.32
N ILE A 514 -6.58 -26.21 -16.78
CA ILE A 514 -5.26 -25.68 -17.14
C ILE A 514 -5.41 -24.86 -18.43
N THR A 515 -4.90 -23.63 -18.43
CA THR A 515 -4.97 -22.72 -19.59
C THR A 515 -3.61 -22.37 -20.18
N HIS A 516 -2.59 -22.24 -19.33
CA HIS A 516 -1.24 -21.83 -19.72
C HIS A 516 -0.21 -22.55 -18.86
N PHE A 517 1.07 -22.45 -19.24
CA PHE A 517 2.20 -22.85 -18.40
C PHE A 517 3.11 -21.64 -18.17
N ILE A 518 3.58 -21.47 -16.93
CA ILE A 518 4.61 -20.48 -16.58
C ILE A 518 5.91 -21.20 -16.22
N GLY A 519 7.00 -20.79 -16.89
CA GLY A 519 8.34 -21.29 -16.68
C GLY A 519 9.26 -20.24 -16.09
N PHE A 520 9.89 -20.56 -14.96
CA PHE A 520 10.98 -19.80 -14.36
C PHE A 520 12.30 -20.47 -14.70
N LYS A 521 13.22 -19.73 -15.33
CA LYS A 521 14.50 -20.24 -15.83
C LYS A 521 15.67 -19.48 -15.23
N GLU A 522 16.64 -20.22 -14.72
CA GLU A 522 17.89 -19.71 -14.16
C GLU A 522 19.08 -20.26 -14.95
N ASP A 523 20.01 -19.39 -15.37
CA ASP A 523 21.25 -19.83 -16.02
C ASP A 523 22.22 -20.36 -14.97
N VAL A 524 22.53 -21.65 -15.03
CA VAL A 524 23.41 -22.36 -14.08
C VAL A 524 24.74 -22.76 -14.72
N SER A 525 25.10 -22.15 -15.85
CA SER A 525 26.32 -22.49 -16.61
C SER A 525 27.60 -22.29 -15.81
N GLU A 526 27.75 -21.15 -15.12
CA GLU A 526 28.93 -20.88 -14.26
C GLU A 526 29.02 -21.88 -13.11
N ARG A 527 27.88 -22.15 -12.45
CA ARG A 527 27.81 -23.14 -11.37
C ARG A 527 28.29 -24.52 -11.85
N LYS A 528 27.80 -24.99 -13.00
CA LYS A 528 28.24 -26.26 -13.61
C LYS A 528 29.72 -26.25 -13.98
N ALA A 529 30.26 -25.13 -14.44
CA ALA A 529 31.69 -25.00 -14.74
C ALA A 529 32.55 -25.15 -13.48
N TYR A 530 32.15 -24.48 -12.39
CA TYR A 530 32.83 -24.60 -11.10
C TYR A 530 32.75 -26.02 -10.51
N GLU A 531 31.58 -26.66 -10.57
CA GLU A 531 31.41 -28.05 -10.13
C GLU A 531 32.34 -29.00 -10.89
N ARG A 532 32.49 -28.81 -12.21
CA ARG A 532 33.42 -29.60 -13.04
C ARG A 532 34.88 -29.33 -12.69
N SER A 533 35.28 -28.06 -12.54
CA SER A 533 36.66 -27.73 -12.20
C SER A 533 37.06 -28.26 -10.84
N LEU A 534 36.13 -28.20 -9.87
CA LEU A 534 36.35 -28.73 -8.53
C LEU A 534 36.51 -30.25 -8.56
N LYS A 535 35.65 -30.95 -9.31
CA LYS A 535 35.74 -32.40 -9.48
C LYS A 535 37.09 -32.81 -10.10
N GLN A 536 37.54 -32.12 -11.16
CA GLN A 536 38.84 -32.38 -11.77
C GLN A 536 40.01 -32.11 -10.83
N ALA A 537 39.96 -31.03 -10.05
CA ALA A 537 40.98 -30.73 -9.05
C ALA A 537 41.06 -31.81 -7.96
N MET A 538 39.91 -32.30 -7.50
CA MET A 538 39.81 -33.40 -6.52
C MET A 538 40.42 -34.69 -7.08
N GLU A 539 40.03 -35.11 -8.28
CA GLU A 539 40.55 -36.31 -8.95
C GLU A 539 42.07 -36.22 -9.17
N SER A 540 42.58 -35.05 -9.58
CA SER A 540 44.02 -34.83 -9.76
C SER A 540 44.79 -34.91 -8.43
N ALA A 541 44.24 -34.34 -7.35
CA ALA A 541 44.86 -34.37 -6.03
C ALA A 541 44.90 -35.81 -5.47
N GLU A 542 43.82 -36.57 -5.64
CA GLU A 542 43.73 -37.96 -5.19
C GLU A 542 44.72 -38.86 -5.95
N SER A 543 44.80 -38.70 -7.28
CA SER A 543 45.79 -39.40 -8.11
C SER A 543 47.22 -39.08 -7.69
N ALA A 544 47.53 -37.82 -7.39
CA ALA A 544 48.87 -37.40 -6.94
C ALA A 544 49.23 -38.03 -5.58
N ASN A 545 48.29 -38.06 -4.64
CA ASN A 545 48.50 -38.70 -3.34
C ASN A 545 48.74 -40.21 -3.47
N LYS A 546 47.96 -40.90 -4.31
CA LYS A 546 48.14 -42.33 -4.56
C LYS A 546 49.53 -42.63 -5.15
N ALA A 547 49.94 -41.86 -6.17
CA ALA A 547 51.25 -41.99 -6.79
C ALA A 547 52.40 -41.73 -5.79
N LYS A 548 52.26 -40.72 -4.93
CA LYS A 548 53.22 -40.42 -3.84
C LYS A 548 53.38 -41.61 -2.89
N SER A 549 52.28 -42.21 -2.45
CA SER A 549 52.32 -43.38 -1.54
C SER A 549 52.95 -44.61 -2.19
N GLU A 550 52.60 -44.92 -3.44
CA GLU A 550 53.17 -46.06 -4.18
C GLU A 550 54.67 -45.88 -4.42
N PHE A 551 55.10 -44.66 -4.77
CA PHE A 551 56.51 -44.32 -4.92
C PHE A 551 57.29 -44.54 -3.63
N LEU A 552 56.79 -44.04 -2.48
CA LEU A 552 57.47 -44.20 -1.19
C LEU A 552 57.54 -45.68 -0.74
N ALA A 553 56.48 -46.45 -0.96
CA ALA A 553 56.47 -47.88 -0.64
C ALA A 553 57.53 -48.65 -1.44
N ASN A 554 57.61 -48.41 -2.75
CA ASN A 554 58.59 -49.06 -3.62
C ASN A 554 60.01 -48.64 -3.26
N MET A 555 60.26 -47.34 -3.05
CA MET A 555 61.57 -46.83 -2.66
C MET A 555 62.04 -47.42 -1.33
N SER A 556 61.16 -47.63 -0.35
CA SER A 556 61.56 -48.27 0.89
C SER A 556 62.05 -49.71 0.67
N HIS A 557 61.37 -50.50 -0.16
CA HIS A 557 61.79 -51.87 -0.46
C HIS A 557 63.15 -51.89 -1.19
N GLU A 558 63.34 -50.99 -2.15
CA GLU A 558 64.57 -50.82 -2.92
C GLU A 558 65.75 -50.35 -2.06
N ILE A 559 65.53 -49.56 -1.00
CA ILE A 559 66.60 -49.17 -0.07
C ILE A 559 66.83 -50.23 1.01
N ARG A 560 65.78 -50.90 1.50
CA ARG A 560 65.91 -51.93 2.56
C ARG A 560 66.78 -53.10 2.13
N THR A 561 66.65 -53.54 0.88
CA THR A 561 67.38 -54.70 0.35
C THR A 561 68.90 -54.55 0.38
N PRO A 562 69.50 -53.47 -0.20
CA PRO A 562 70.94 -53.25 -0.09
C PRO A 562 71.38 -52.97 1.35
N MET A 563 70.56 -52.28 2.15
CA MET A 563 70.90 -51.97 3.54
C MET A 563 70.97 -53.20 4.44
N ASN A 564 70.03 -54.15 4.29
CA ASN A 564 70.08 -55.42 5.01
C ASN A 564 71.30 -56.25 4.59
N SER A 565 71.72 -56.15 3.33
CA SER A 565 72.92 -56.83 2.83
C SER A 565 74.19 -56.22 3.43
N ILE A 566 74.29 -54.89 3.49
CA ILE A 566 75.40 -54.16 4.12
C ILE A 566 75.46 -54.48 5.62
N LEU A 567 74.32 -54.45 6.31
CA LEU A 567 74.22 -54.78 7.73
C LEU A 567 74.64 -56.23 8.00
N GLY A 568 74.12 -57.18 7.22
CA GLY A 568 74.47 -58.60 7.35
C GLY A 568 75.96 -58.86 7.11
N MET A 569 76.56 -58.22 6.10
CA MET A 569 77.99 -58.35 5.84
C MET A 569 78.84 -57.72 6.98
N ALA A 570 78.42 -56.58 7.51
CA ALA A 570 79.10 -55.93 8.63
C ALA A 570 78.99 -56.76 9.93
N GLU A 571 77.85 -57.39 10.19
CA GLU A 571 77.66 -58.31 11.33
C GLU A 571 78.51 -59.58 11.17
N LEU A 572 78.58 -60.15 9.96
CA LEU A 572 79.47 -61.27 9.67
C LEU A 572 80.95 -60.89 9.86
N LEU A 573 81.35 -59.69 9.43
CA LEU A 573 82.69 -59.16 9.69
C LEU A 573 82.97 -59.08 11.20
N GLN A 574 82.04 -58.56 12.00
CA GLN A 574 82.19 -58.50 13.46
C GLN A 574 82.30 -59.88 14.13
N SER A 575 81.69 -60.92 13.53
CA SER A 575 81.81 -62.29 14.02
C SER A 575 83.15 -62.98 13.70
N SER A 576 84.01 -62.31 12.91
CA SER A 576 85.34 -62.80 12.54
C SER A 576 86.45 -62.21 13.43
N LYS A 577 87.69 -62.71 13.28
CA LYS A 577 88.85 -62.10 13.96
C LYS A 577 89.21 -60.77 13.30
N LEU A 578 88.85 -59.67 13.94
CA LEU A 578 89.14 -58.30 13.51
C LEU A 578 90.19 -57.62 14.41
N SER A 579 90.93 -56.65 13.87
CA SER A 579 91.71 -55.72 14.68
C SER A 579 90.78 -54.73 15.43
N PRO A 580 91.23 -54.09 16.52
CA PRO A 580 90.42 -53.10 17.25
C PRO A 580 89.88 -51.97 16.34
N GLU A 581 90.69 -51.49 15.40
CA GLU A 581 90.30 -50.45 14.43
C GLU A 581 89.25 -50.96 13.43
N GLN A 582 89.36 -52.22 12.99
CA GLN A 582 88.35 -52.84 12.11
C GLN A 582 87.03 -53.10 12.84
N VAL A 583 87.05 -53.40 14.15
CA VAL A 583 85.85 -53.51 14.98
C VAL A 583 85.14 -52.15 15.05
N GLU A 584 85.87 -51.04 15.22
CA GLU A 584 85.29 -49.70 15.19
C GLU A 584 84.64 -49.38 13.84
N TYR A 585 85.30 -49.68 12.71
CA TYR A 585 84.72 -49.49 11.38
C TYR A 585 83.46 -50.32 11.16
N ALA A 586 83.49 -51.62 11.49
CA ALA A 586 82.32 -52.49 11.36
C ALA A 586 81.18 -52.02 12.27
N THR A 587 81.49 -51.55 13.48
CA THR A 587 80.50 -50.98 14.42
C THR A 587 79.87 -49.71 13.88
N ALA A 588 80.67 -48.83 13.27
CA ALA A 588 80.18 -47.61 12.63
C ALA A 588 79.25 -47.92 11.44
N ILE A 589 79.58 -48.91 10.61
CA ILE A 589 78.75 -49.36 9.49
C ILE A 589 77.42 -49.93 9.99
N CYS A 590 77.45 -50.82 10.99
CA CYS A 590 76.24 -51.39 11.59
C CYS A 590 75.34 -50.29 12.18
N THR A 591 75.94 -49.36 12.93
CA THR A 591 75.20 -48.24 13.57
C THR A 591 74.55 -47.35 12.51
N SER A 592 75.30 -46.97 11.47
CA SER A 592 74.80 -46.14 10.37
C SER A 592 73.69 -46.84 9.58
N SER A 593 73.84 -48.15 9.34
CA SER A 593 72.86 -48.94 8.60
C SER A 593 71.55 -49.10 9.37
N ARG A 594 71.61 -49.37 10.67
CA ARG A 594 70.44 -49.45 11.55
C ARG A 594 69.72 -48.09 11.66
N MET A 595 70.48 -46.99 11.78
CA MET A 595 69.89 -45.65 11.76
C MET A 595 69.12 -45.39 10.46
N LEU A 596 69.72 -45.66 9.29
CA LEU A 596 69.07 -45.42 8.01
C LEU A 596 67.81 -46.28 7.83
N LEU A 597 67.84 -47.55 8.22
CA LEU A 597 66.67 -48.43 8.19
C LEU A 597 65.54 -47.89 9.09
N SER A 598 65.87 -47.40 10.28
CA SER A 598 64.90 -46.76 11.18
C SER A 598 64.27 -45.53 10.51
N LEU A 599 65.07 -44.65 9.91
CA LEU A 599 64.56 -43.44 9.24
C LEU A 599 63.61 -43.75 8.09
N ILE A 600 63.92 -44.77 7.30
CA ILE A 600 63.07 -45.19 6.18
C ILE A 600 61.74 -45.73 6.70
N ASN A 601 61.77 -46.54 7.77
CA ASN A 601 60.56 -47.04 8.39
C ASN A 601 59.71 -45.90 8.99
N ASP A 602 60.33 -44.91 9.63
CA ASP A 602 59.64 -43.72 10.14
C ASP A 602 58.95 -42.91 9.03
N ILE A 603 59.63 -42.71 7.89
CA ILE A 603 59.05 -42.02 6.72
C ILE A 603 57.88 -42.81 6.14
N LEU A 604 58.01 -44.13 6.05
CA LEU A 604 56.93 -44.99 5.58
C LEU A 604 55.72 -44.97 6.51
N ASP A 605 55.93 -45.08 7.81
CA ASP A 605 54.86 -45.04 8.80
C ASP A 605 54.14 -43.69 8.72
N MET A 606 54.88 -42.57 8.67
CA MET A 606 54.30 -41.24 8.46
C MET A 606 53.47 -41.17 7.17
N SER A 607 53.99 -41.72 6.06
CA SER A 607 53.27 -41.72 4.78
C SER A 607 52.01 -42.58 4.80
N LYS A 608 52.02 -43.75 5.46
CA LYS A 608 50.84 -44.60 5.61
C LYS A 608 49.77 -43.92 6.45
N ILE A 609 50.19 -43.22 7.50
CA ILE A 609 49.27 -42.50 8.38
C ILE A 609 48.65 -41.28 7.66
N GLU A 610 49.42 -40.49 6.91
CA GLU A 610 48.88 -39.39 6.10
C GLU A 610 47.88 -39.86 5.05
N ALA A 611 48.12 -41.05 4.48
CA ALA A 611 47.24 -41.67 3.50
C ALA A 611 46.00 -42.34 4.13
N GLY A 612 45.87 -42.37 5.46
CA GLY A 612 44.78 -43.07 6.15
C GLY A 612 44.79 -44.59 5.97
N LYS A 613 45.96 -45.18 5.64
CA LYS A 613 46.13 -46.61 5.35
C LYS A 613 46.70 -47.42 6.53
N LEU A 614 46.82 -46.81 7.71
CA LEU A 614 47.31 -47.49 8.91
C LEU A 614 46.10 -47.88 9.77
N ASP A 615 45.85 -49.19 9.86
CA ASP A 615 44.80 -49.75 10.70
C ASP A 615 45.34 -50.08 12.09
N ILE A 616 44.58 -49.72 13.13
CA ILE A 616 44.85 -50.07 14.53
C ILE A 616 44.17 -51.39 14.85
N GLN A 617 44.94 -52.40 15.26
CA GLN A 617 44.41 -53.70 15.63
C GLN A 617 43.81 -53.68 17.04
N LYS A 618 42.72 -54.40 17.25
CA LYS A 618 42.05 -54.49 18.55
C LYS A 618 42.14 -55.93 19.06
N GLU A 619 43.24 -56.23 19.74
CA GLU A 619 43.55 -57.57 20.25
C GLU A 619 43.70 -57.56 21.77
N PRO A 620 43.41 -58.67 22.46
CA PRO A 620 43.71 -58.80 23.88
C PRO A 620 45.21 -58.65 24.15
N LEU A 621 45.59 -57.81 25.11
CA LEU A 621 46.99 -57.59 25.49
C LEU A 621 47.16 -57.45 27.01
N ASP A 622 48.32 -57.89 27.49
CA ASP A 622 48.83 -57.65 28.84
C ASP A 622 49.64 -56.35 28.85
N MET A 623 49.10 -55.33 29.51
CA MET A 623 49.70 -53.99 29.56
C MET A 623 50.99 -54.00 30.38
N LEU A 624 51.05 -54.78 31.46
CA LEU A 624 52.25 -54.91 32.27
C LEU A 624 53.37 -55.55 31.46
N GLU A 625 53.09 -56.67 30.78
CA GLU A 625 54.07 -57.34 29.92
C GLU A 625 54.56 -56.43 28.78
N THR A 626 53.64 -55.69 28.16
CA THR A 626 53.98 -54.73 27.09
C THR A 626 54.94 -53.66 27.58
N ILE A 627 54.75 -53.12 28.79
CA ILE A 627 55.67 -52.14 29.40
C ILE A 627 57.00 -52.80 29.76
N GLU A 628 56.99 -53.97 30.39
CA GLU A 628 58.19 -54.70 30.77
C GLU A 628 59.10 -54.99 29.57
N ASP A 629 58.51 -55.38 28.44
CA ASP A 629 59.25 -55.64 27.22
C ASP A 629 59.91 -54.37 26.66
N VAL A 630 59.23 -53.22 26.72
CA VAL A 630 59.83 -51.92 26.32
C VAL A 630 61.08 -51.65 27.16
N VAL A 631 60.98 -51.88 28.47
CA VAL A 631 62.12 -51.67 29.36
C VAL A 631 63.22 -52.69 29.11
N HIS A 632 62.88 -53.95 28.86
CA HIS A 632 63.85 -55.00 28.58
C HIS A 632 64.65 -54.73 27.30
N ILE A 633 63.99 -54.28 26.23
CA ILE A 633 64.63 -53.86 24.97
C ILE A 633 65.66 -52.75 25.21
N ASN A 634 65.37 -51.82 26.13
CA ASN A 634 66.23 -50.68 26.43
C ASN A 634 67.25 -50.94 27.55
N SER A 635 67.23 -52.12 28.17
CA SER A 635 68.06 -52.45 29.34
C SER A 635 69.57 -52.40 29.08
N VAL A 636 70.02 -52.83 27.91
CA VAL A 636 71.44 -52.83 27.53
C VAL A 636 71.97 -51.40 27.40
N ALA A 637 71.26 -50.55 26.65
CA ALA A 637 71.67 -49.15 26.44
C ALA A 637 71.67 -48.33 27.74
N ALA A 638 70.72 -48.61 28.64
CA ALA A 638 70.71 -48.00 29.97
C ALA A 638 71.86 -48.51 30.86
N ALA A 639 72.15 -49.81 30.84
CA ALA A 639 73.24 -50.42 31.61
C ALA A 639 74.62 -49.88 31.19
N GLU A 640 74.87 -49.68 29.89
CA GLU A 640 76.10 -49.05 29.39
C GLU A 640 76.32 -47.65 29.97
N LYS A 641 75.23 -46.91 30.20
CA LYS A 641 75.24 -45.58 30.83
C LYS A 641 75.11 -45.62 32.36
N ARG A 642 75.00 -46.80 32.96
CA ARG A 642 74.70 -47.01 34.39
C ARG A 642 73.44 -46.25 34.86
N LEU A 643 72.41 -46.21 34.01
CA LEU A 643 71.11 -45.64 34.35
C LEU A 643 70.22 -46.69 35.01
N ARG A 644 69.46 -46.30 36.04
CA ARG A 644 68.43 -47.16 36.63
C ARG A 644 67.18 -47.11 35.77
N LEU A 645 66.76 -48.22 35.18
CA LEU A 645 65.45 -48.36 34.53
C LEU A 645 64.46 -48.96 35.52
N ILE A 646 63.37 -48.26 35.79
CA ILE A 646 62.40 -48.61 36.81
C ILE A 646 61.02 -48.74 36.16
N VAL A 647 60.29 -49.80 36.47
CA VAL A 647 58.88 -49.96 36.13
C VAL A 647 58.06 -49.80 37.40
N SER A 648 57.01 -48.99 37.32
CA SER A 648 56.00 -48.85 38.36
C SER A 648 54.63 -49.08 37.76
N PHE A 649 53.88 -50.04 38.29
CA PHE A 649 52.54 -50.37 37.85
C PHE A 649 51.59 -50.22 39.05
N GLU A 650 50.82 -49.14 39.05
CA GLU A 650 50.05 -48.71 40.23
C GLU A 650 48.88 -49.66 40.52
N GLN A 651 48.62 -49.92 41.80
CA GLN A 651 47.51 -50.77 42.24
C GLN A 651 46.18 -50.20 41.74
N GLY A 652 45.31 -51.07 41.20
CA GLY A 652 44.06 -50.67 40.56
C GLY A 652 44.17 -50.36 39.07
N THR A 653 45.38 -50.35 38.49
CA THR A 653 45.56 -50.24 37.03
C THR A 653 45.17 -51.56 36.34
N PRO A 654 44.24 -51.55 35.37
CA PRO A 654 43.86 -52.77 34.67
C PRO A 654 45.01 -53.35 33.85
N ARG A 655 45.35 -54.61 34.12
CA ARG A 655 46.44 -55.33 33.44
C ARG A 655 46.06 -55.84 32.05
N TYR A 656 44.83 -56.36 31.89
CA TYR A 656 44.37 -56.97 30.65
C TYR A 656 43.35 -56.07 29.94
N VAL A 657 43.71 -55.62 28.75
CA VAL A 657 42.94 -54.66 27.95
C VAL A 657 42.90 -55.08 26.48
N ILE A 658 42.03 -54.46 25.69
CA ILE A 658 41.94 -54.67 24.24
C ILE A 658 42.58 -53.47 23.54
N GLY A 659 43.57 -53.71 22.68
CA GLY A 659 44.25 -52.65 21.94
C GLY A 659 45.29 -53.19 20.97
N ASP A 660 46.17 -52.30 20.50
CA ASP A 660 47.26 -52.65 19.58
C ASP A 660 48.59 -52.67 20.34
N ALA A 661 49.00 -53.86 20.81
CA ALA A 661 50.24 -54.01 21.58
C ALA A 661 51.48 -53.58 20.79
N ILE A 662 51.47 -53.71 19.45
CA ILE A 662 52.60 -53.33 18.59
C ILE A 662 52.73 -51.81 18.56
N ARG A 663 51.62 -51.09 18.37
CA ARG A 663 51.61 -49.61 18.32
C ARG A 663 51.85 -48.97 19.67
N ILE A 664 51.27 -49.51 20.73
CA ILE A 664 51.55 -49.04 22.11
C ILE A 664 53.04 -49.18 22.41
N ARG A 665 53.64 -50.35 22.12
CA ARG A 665 55.07 -50.59 22.29
C ARG A 665 55.93 -49.66 21.42
N GLN A 666 55.51 -49.37 20.18
CA GLN A 666 56.20 -48.42 19.31
C GLN A 666 56.26 -47.01 19.92
N VAL A 667 55.14 -46.52 20.47
CA VAL A 667 55.09 -45.23 21.16
C VAL A 667 56.03 -45.24 22.37
N LEU A 668 55.93 -46.25 23.22
CA LEU A 668 56.72 -46.33 24.46
C LEU A 668 58.22 -46.54 24.21
N ILE A 669 58.61 -47.32 23.19
CA ILE A 669 60.02 -47.46 22.77
C ILE A 669 60.57 -46.10 22.34
N ASN A 670 59.84 -45.34 21.52
CA ASN A 670 60.31 -44.03 21.06
C ASN A 670 60.52 -43.06 22.23
N LEU A 671 59.61 -43.04 23.21
CA LEU A 671 59.76 -42.22 24.41
C LEU A 671 60.90 -42.70 25.31
N THR A 672 61.02 -44.00 25.53
CA THR A 672 62.05 -44.60 26.39
C THR A 672 63.45 -44.45 25.81
N VAL A 673 63.61 -44.66 24.49
CA VAL A 673 64.88 -44.42 23.78
C VAL A 673 65.30 -42.96 23.93
N ASN A 674 64.37 -42.01 23.80
CA ASN A 674 64.66 -40.60 24.04
C ASN A 674 65.08 -40.34 25.51
N ALA A 675 64.36 -40.87 26.49
CA ALA A 675 64.70 -40.74 27.90
C ALA A 675 66.11 -41.27 28.23
N VAL A 676 66.45 -42.48 27.76
CA VAL A 676 67.78 -43.10 27.94
C VAL A 676 68.85 -42.31 27.19
N LYS A 677 68.53 -41.74 26.01
CA LYS A 677 69.44 -40.94 25.20
C LYS A 677 69.85 -39.65 25.91
N PHE A 678 68.89 -38.91 26.47
CA PHE A 678 69.09 -37.58 27.06
C PHE A 678 69.45 -37.60 28.55
N THR A 679 69.34 -38.74 29.21
CA THR A 679 69.81 -38.92 30.60
C THR A 679 71.26 -39.40 30.62
N LYS A 680 72.12 -38.69 31.38
CA LYS A 680 73.54 -39.05 31.56
C LYS A 680 73.80 -39.90 32.80
N LYS A 681 73.15 -39.55 33.91
CA LYS A 681 73.20 -40.25 35.21
C LYS A 681 71.84 -40.09 35.87
N GLY A 682 71.47 -41.07 36.69
CA GLY A 682 70.17 -41.09 37.38
C GLY A 682 69.31 -42.25 36.89
N HIS A 683 68.04 -41.99 36.64
CA HIS A 683 67.07 -43.04 36.33
C HIS A 683 66.07 -42.63 35.25
N VAL A 684 65.43 -43.64 34.67
CA VAL A 684 64.26 -43.51 33.81
C VAL A 684 63.17 -44.39 34.42
N LEU A 685 62.05 -43.78 34.79
CA LEU A 685 60.89 -44.43 35.38
C LEU A 685 59.79 -44.53 34.32
N ILE A 686 59.27 -45.73 34.09
CA ILE A 686 58.03 -45.93 33.34
C ILE A 686 56.93 -46.26 34.36
N LYS A 687 56.00 -45.32 34.54
CA LYS A 687 54.88 -45.45 35.47
C LYS A 687 53.58 -45.68 34.71
N ALA A 688 52.81 -46.69 35.09
CA ALA A 688 51.44 -46.88 34.62
C ALA A 688 50.45 -46.65 35.77
N SER A 689 49.42 -45.86 35.50
CA SER A 689 48.34 -45.53 36.45
C SER A 689 46.98 -45.52 35.73
N CYS A 690 45.91 -45.87 36.45
CA CYS A 690 44.55 -45.74 35.96
C CYS A 690 43.93 -44.44 36.46
N LEU A 691 43.58 -43.54 35.54
CA LEU A 691 42.95 -42.25 35.87
C LEU A 691 41.45 -42.42 36.15
N GLU A 692 40.79 -43.26 35.35
CA GLU A 692 39.34 -43.47 35.40
C GLU A 692 39.01 -44.86 34.84
N THR A 693 38.02 -45.53 35.42
CA THR A 693 37.51 -46.81 34.93
C THR A 693 36.00 -46.87 35.15
N ASP A 694 35.26 -47.30 34.12
CA ASP A 694 33.80 -47.47 34.17
C ASP A 694 33.37 -48.95 34.25
N GLY A 695 34.34 -49.86 34.38
CA GLY A 695 34.13 -51.31 34.39
C GLY A 695 34.02 -51.96 33.01
N ILE A 696 33.95 -51.18 31.92
CA ILE A 696 33.93 -51.64 30.53
C ILE A 696 35.20 -51.19 29.80
N SER A 697 35.73 -50.03 30.15
CA SER A 697 36.92 -49.41 29.60
C SER A 697 37.68 -48.67 30.70
N ALA A 698 38.97 -48.45 30.47
CA ALA A 698 39.83 -47.73 31.40
C ALA A 698 40.67 -46.68 30.67
N LYS A 699 40.84 -45.54 31.34
CA LYS A 699 41.80 -44.50 30.99
C LYS A 699 43.12 -44.79 31.68
N ILE A 700 44.05 -45.38 30.94
CA ILE A 700 45.37 -45.75 31.45
C ILE A 700 46.37 -44.67 31.03
N ARG A 701 47.03 -44.05 32.01
CA ARG A 701 48.12 -43.11 31.79
C ARG A 701 49.46 -43.82 31.98
N ILE A 702 50.32 -43.73 30.99
CA ILE A 702 51.70 -44.22 31.03
C ILE A 702 52.65 -43.03 30.93
N ASP A 703 53.44 -42.82 31.97
CA ASP A 703 54.44 -41.76 32.08
C ASP A 703 55.84 -42.34 31.87
N VAL A 704 56.66 -41.69 31.05
CA VAL A 704 58.08 -41.97 30.84
C VAL A 704 58.87 -40.79 31.38
N ILE A 705 59.37 -40.94 32.61
CA ILE A 705 59.99 -39.89 33.40
C ILE A 705 61.51 -40.09 33.41
N ASP A 706 62.24 -39.07 32.97
CA ASP A 706 63.70 -39.07 32.90
C ASP A 706 64.30 -37.98 33.79
N THR A 707 65.46 -38.24 34.41
CA THR A 707 66.21 -37.24 35.19
C THR A 707 67.30 -36.54 34.37
N GLY A 708 67.09 -36.39 33.06
CA GLY A 708 68.04 -35.86 32.10
C GLY A 708 68.02 -34.34 31.97
N SER A 709 68.38 -33.84 30.79
CA SER A 709 68.53 -32.40 30.53
C SER A 709 67.21 -31.62 30.50
N GLY A 710 66.07 -32.29 30.43
CA GLY A 710 64.77 -31.65 30.22
C GLY A 710 64.65 -30.95 28.85
N VAL A 711 63.48 -30.37 28.60
CA VAL A 711 63.10 -29.65 27.39
C VAL A 711 62.81 -28.19 27.75
N PRO A 712 63.49 -27.21 27.12
CA PRO A 712 63.22 -25.78 27.32
C PRO A 712 61.78 -25.39 26.94
N GLU A 713 61.15 -24.50 27.72
CA GLU A 713 59.75 -24.09 27.55
C GLU A 713 59.42 -23.61 26.12
N GLU A 714 60.32 -22.82 25.51
CA GLU A 714 60.19 -22.31 24.15
C GLU A 714 60.04 -23.43 23.11
N SER A 715 60.68 -24.57 23.36
CA SER A 715 60.68 -25.69 22.42
C SER A 715 59.57 -26.69 22.65
N GLN A 716 58.97 -26.75 23.86
CA GLN A 716 57.92 -27.71 24.22
C GLN A 716 56.70 -27.65 23.28
N LYS A 717 56.42 -26.49 22.67
CA LYS A 717 55.31 -26.32 21.72
C LYS A 717 55.54 -27.03 20.38
N PHE A 718 56.80 -27.16 19.95
CA PHE A 718 57.15 -27.60 18.60
C PHE A 718 57.79 -28.99 18.55
N ILE A 719 58.09 -29.62 19.71
CA ILE A 719 58.74 -30.95 19.75
C ILE A 719 57.93 -32.07 19.07
N PHE A 720 56.61 -31.91 18.95
CA PHE A 720 55.73 -32.85 18.25
C PHE A 720 55.51 -32.49 16.78
N GLU A 721 56.12 -31.41 16.27
CA GLU A 721 56.12 -31.05 14.85
C GLU A 721 57.18 -31.83 14.07
N LYS A 722 56.91 -32.05 12.77
CA LYS A 722 57.77 -32.86 11.91
C LYS A 722 59.12 -32.19 11.70
N PHE A 723 60.19 -32.98 11.80
CA PHE A 723 61.57 -32.55 11.57
C PHE A 723 62.11 -31.51 12.57
N THR A 724 61.41 -31.26 13.68
CA THR A 724 61.86 -30.36 14.72
C THR A 724 62.97 -31.01 15.56
N GLN A 725 64.09 -30.29 15.76
CA GLN A 725 65.24 -30.75 16.53
C GLN A 725 65.76 -29.61 17.42
N LEU A 726 66.02 -29.92 18.70
CA LEU A 726 66.30 -28.92 19.74
C LEU A 726 67.66 -28.24 19.64
N ASP A 727 68.69 -28.88 19.05
CA ASP A 727 70.05 -28.32 19.10
C ASP A 727 71.01 -28.91 18.05
N ALA A 728 71.62 -28.06 17.22
CA ALA A 728 72.57 -28.45 16.17
C ALA A 728 73.85 -29.12 16.74
N SER A 729 74.20 -28.82 17.98
CA SER A 729 75.38 -29.35 18.69
C SER A 729 75.17 -30.77 19.25
N ILE A 730 73.94 -31.11 19.65
CA ILE A 730 73.53 -32.43 20.15
C ILE A 730 73.30 -33.40 18.98
N THR A 731 72.86 -32.91 17.82
CA THR A 731 72.71 -33.68 16.57
C THR A 731 73.99 -34.37 16.12
N ARG A 732 75.16 -33.71 16.29
CA ARG A 732 76.45 -34.31 15.91
C ARG A 732 76.86 -35.48 16.79
N ARG A 733 76.32 -35.58 18.02
CA ARG A 733 76.68 -36.64 18.98
C ARG A 733 75.69 -37.80 19.01
N TYR A 734 74.41 -37.59 18.68
CA TYR A 734 73.39 -38.61 18.90
C TYR A 734 72.33 -38.81 17.80
N GLY A 735 72.34 -38.04 16.70
CA GLY A 735 71.51 -38.28 15.50
C GLY A 735 69.97 -38.35 15.68
N GLY A 736 69.20 -38.27 14.59
CA GLY A 736 67.74 -38.45 14.57
C GLY A 736 67.08 -37.65 13.45
N ALA A 737 65.95 -38.11 12.89
CA ALA A 737 65.21 -37.35 11.86
C ALA A 737 64.16 -36.39 12.41
N GLY A 738 63.89 -36.39 13.72
CA GLY A 738 62.81 -35.59 14.29
C GLY A 738 61.41 -36.08 13.88
N LEU A 739 61.27 -37.38 13.55
CA LEU A 739 60.00 -37.99 13.18
C LEU A 739 59.37 -38.82 14.31
N GLY A 740 60.14 -39.27 15.30
CA GLY A 740 59.65 -40.16 16.36
C GLY A 740 58.50 -39.58 17.19
N LEU A 741 58.63 -38.35 17.70
CA LEU A 741 57.56 -37.70 18.48
C LEU A 741 56.31 -37.37 17.64
N PRO A 742 56.43 -36.84 16.40
CA PRO A 742 55.30 -36.72 15.48
C PRO A 742 54.57 -38.04 15.21
N ILE A 743 55.30 -39.14 15.00
CA ILE A 743 54.72 -40.48 14.82
C ILE A 743 53.99 -40.91 16.09
N CYS A 744 54.58 -40.72 17.29
CA CYS A 744 53.92 -41.03 18.55
C CYS A 744 52.61 -40.26 18.71
N LYS A 745 52.62 -38.95 18.46
CA LYS A 745 51.41 -38.12 18.53
C LYS A 745 50.31 -38.64 17.61
N ARG A 746 50.67 -38.97 16.38
CA ARG A 746 49.69 -39.42 15.40
C ARG A 746 49.17 -40.83 15.66
N LEU A 747 50.01 -41.74 16.17
CA LEU A 747 49.58 -43.06 16.63
C LEU A 747 48.62 -42.94 17.82
N MET A 748 48.90 -42.04 18.77
CA MET A 748 47.99 -41.76 19.88
C MET A 748 46.64 -41.23 19.40
N GLU A 749 46.63 -40.29 18.46
CA GLU A 749 45.39 -39.80 17.84
C GLU A 749 44.58 -40.93 17.16
N LEU A 750 45.24 -41.83 16.43
CA LEU A 750 44.58 -42.98 15.78
C LEU A 750 44.03 -44.00 16.79
N MET A 751 44.71 -44.18 17.93
CA MET A 751 44.24 -45.04 19.03
C MET A 751 43.19 -44.36 19.91
N GLY A 752 42.80 -43.10 19.62
CA GLY A 752 41.86 -42.34 20.44
C GLY A 752 42.42 -41.93 21.80
N GLY A 753 43.74 -41.83 21.93
CA GLY A 753 44.45 -41.42 23.13
C GLY A 753 45.11 -40.04 23.00
N GLU A 754 45.81 -39.63 24.05
CA GLU A 754 46.47 -38.34 24.16
C GLU A 754 47.95 -38.50 24.47
N ILE A 755 48.80 -37.59 24.00
CA ILE A 755 50.22 -37.52 24.37
C ILE A 755 50.56 -36.11 24.84
N GLY A 756 51.44 -36.01 25.83
CA GLY A 756 51.92 -34.73 26.32
C GLY A 756 53.29 -34.79 26.97
N LEU A 757 53.71 -33.64 27.47
CA LEU A 757 54.99 -33.44 28.13
C LEU A 757 54.83 -32.49 29.31
N THR A 758 55.48 -32.83 30.43
CA THR A 758 55.79 -31.90 31.51
C THR A 758 57.31 -31.90 31.69
N SER A 759 58.00 -30.77 31.48
CA SER A 759 59.46 -30.75 31.59
C SER A 759 60.01 -29.42 32.07
N PHE A 760 61.13 -29.50 32.78
CA PHE A 760 61.91 -28.35 33.23
C PHE A 760 63.37 -28.54 32.83
N ALA A 761 63.95 -27.53 32.17
CA ALA A 761 65.35 -27.59 31.76
C ALA A 761 66.28 -27.86 32.96
N GLY A 762 67.16 -28.84 32.80
CA GLY A 762 68.12 -29.31 33.80
C GLY A 762 67.56 -30.23 34.89
N LYS A 763 66.25 -30.46 34.96
CA LYS A 763 65.61 -31.32 35.97
C LYS A 763 65.03 -32.62 35.42
N GLY A 764 64.90 -32.74 34.10
CA GLY A 764 64.34 -33.91 33.44
C GLY A 764 63.02 -33.64 32.71
N SER A 765 62.40 -34.70 32.21
CA SER A 765 61.17 -34.64 31.43
C SER A 765 60.24 -35.79 31.80
N ASP A 766 58.94 -35.52 31.76
CA ASP A 766 57.85 -36.47 31.90
C ASP A 766 57.03 -36.47 30.62
N PHE A 767 57.26 -37.46 29.76
CA PHE A 767 56.43 -37.70 28.59
C PHE A 767 55.32 -38.67 28.96
N TYR A 768 54.07 -38.26 28.79
CA TYR A 768 52.93 -39.09 29.17
C TYR A 768 52.04 -39.42 27.97
N CYS A 769 51.46 -40.62 28.01
CA CYS A 769 50.46 -41.09 27.06
C CYS A 769 49.20 -41.54 27.83
N ILE A 770 48.03 -41.09 27.41
CA ILE A 770 46.73 -41.48 27.98
C ILE A 770 46.01 -42.33 26.94
N PHE A 771 45.75 -43.59 27.27
CA PHE A 771 45.06 -44.56 26.43
C PHE A 771 43.64 -44.79 26.92
N HIS A 772 42.68 -44.84 26.00
CA HIS A 772 41.29 -45.21 26.26
C HIS A 772 41.07 -46.64 25.77
N LEU A 773 41.22 -47.63 26.64
CA LEU A 773 41.24 -49.04 26.25
C LEU A 773 40.07 -49.82 26.85
N PRO A 774 39.32 -50.60 26.05
CA PRO A 774 38.33 -51.54 26.57
C PRO A 774 38.99 -52.59 27.48
N LEU A 775 38.29 -52.97 28.54
CA LEU A 775 38.69 -54.04 29.44
C LEU A 775 38.35 -55.40 28.81
N MET A 776 39.17 -56.41 29.12
CA MET A 776 38.90 -57.77 28.70
C MET A 776 37.77 -58.39 29.53
N SER A 777 36.79 -59.02 28.88
CA SER A 777 35.62 -59.62 29.53
C SER A 777 35.96 -60.86 30.38
N SER A 778 37.05 -61.54 30.04
CA SER A 778 37.58 -62.69 30.76
C SER A 778 39.10 -62.52 30.93
N VAL A 779 39.54 -62.28 32.15
CA VAL A 779 40.96 -62.28 32.48
C VAL A 779 41.50 -63.70 32.29
N PRO A 780 42.65 -63.90 31.60
CA PRO A 780 43.32 -65.19 31.59
C PRO A 780 43.63 -65.60 33.03
N GLY A 781 42.92 -66.60 33.54
CA GLY A 781 43.10 -67.10 34.90
C GLY A 781 44.49 -67.69 35.07
N ARG A 782 45.43 -66.90 35.60
CA ARG A 782 46.37 -67.44 36.58
C ARG A 782 45.74 -67.15 37.95
N ASP A 783 44.95 -68.08 38.45
CA ASP A 783 44.76 -68.18 39.89
C ASP A 783 46.17 -68.40 40.45
N LEU A 784 46.79 -67.33 40.95
CA LEU A 784 48.03 -67.41 41.70
C LEU A 784 47.69 -68.05 43.05
N LEU A 785 47.47 -69.36 43.02
CA LEU A 785 47.45 -70.21 44.20
C LEU A 785 48.90 -70.32 44.66
N PHE A 786 49.32 -69.37 45.49
CA PHE A 786 50.48 -69.58 46.34
C PHE A 786 50.10 -70.68 47.34
N ASP A 787 50.90 -71.72 47.43
CA ASP A 787 50.68 -72.81 48.38
C ASP A 787 51.08 -72.31 49.79
N PHE A 788 50.17 -71.57 50.43
CA PHE A 788 50.36 -71.01 51.77
C PHE A 788 50.28 -72.06 52.89
N GLU A 789 50.14 -73.35 52.58
CA GLU A 789 50.23 -74.44 53.58
C GLU A 789 51.59 -74.42 54.33
N SER A 790 52.59 -73.73 53.78
CA SER A 790 53.98 -73.65 54.27
C SER A 790 54.28 -72.49 55.24
N GLY A 791 53.31 -71.61 55.56
CA GLY A 791 53.47 -70.49 56.50
C GLY A 791 53.39 -69.08 55.87
N PRO A 792 53.40 -68.01 56.70
CA PRO A 792 53.30 -66.62 56.22
C PRO A 792 54.55 -66.21 55.41
N VAL A 793 54.32 -65.61 54.23
CA VAL A 793 55.38 -65.14 53.34
C VAL A 793 55.78 -63.72 53.72
N SER A 794 57.05 -63.51 54.01
CA SER A 794 57.61 -62.17 54.27
C SER A 794 58.81 -61.93 53.35
N ILE A 795 58.85 -60.74 52.74
CA ILE A 795 59.89 -60.38 51.77
C ILE A 795 60.60 -59.11 52.23
N LEU A 796 61.93 -59.09 52.12
CA LEU A 796 62.75 -57.91 52.38
C LEU A 796 63.28 -57.33 51.07
N VAL A 797 63.22 -56.00 50.90
CA VAL A 797 63.84 -55.28 49.77
C VAL A 797 64.87 -54.27 50.27
N ALA A 798 66.13 -54.48 49.95
CA ALA A 798 67.24 -53.58 50.25
C ALA A 798 67.74 -52.90 48.95
N ASP A 799 67.50 -51.59 48.82
CA ASP A 799 67.87 -50.77 47.66
C ASP A 799 68.05 -49.30 48.09
N ASP A 800 69.14 -48.64 47.69
CA ASP A 800 69.39 -47.22 48.01
C ASP A 800 68.49 -46.26 47.20
N ASN A 801 67.93 -46.72 46.08
CA ASN A 801 66.99 -45.94 45.30
C ASN A 801 65.60 -45.99 45.92
N HIS A 802 65.13 -44.85 46.44
CA HIS A 802 63.77 -44.75 46.98
C HIS A 802 62.68 -45.23 45.99
N ILE A 803 62.75 -44.81 44.72
CA ILE A 803 61.71 -45.09 43.71
C ILE A 803 61.70 -46.58 43.34
N SER A 804 62.86 -47.19 43.13
CA SER A 804 62.98 -48.62 42.86
C SER A 804 62.50 -49.46 44.04
N ARG A 805 62.92 -49.09 45.27
CA ARG A 805 62.53 -49.76 46.51
C ARG A 805 61.02 -49.71 46.72
N GLU A 806 60.43 -48.52 46.61
CA GLU A 806 58.99 -48.30 46.78
C GLU A 806 58.19 -49.03 45.68
N SER A 807 58.65 -48.99 44.43
CA SER A 807 57.98 -49.69 43.33
C SER A 807 57.96 -51.21 43.52
N LEU A 808 59.09 -51.81 43.90
CA LEU A 808 59.17 -53.26 44.12
C LEU A 808 58.34 -53.69 45.34
N CYS A 809 58.37 -52.92 46.45
CA CYS A 809 57.52 -53.25 47.60
C CYS A 809 56.03 -53.06 47.32
N SER A 810 55.64 -52.04 46.53
CA SER A 810 54.25 -51.85 46.12
C SER A 810 53.76 -53.05 45.29
N GLN A 811 54.60 -53.57 44.39
CA GLN A 811 54.27 -54.75 43.58
C GLN A 811 54.17 -56.04 44.40
N ILE A 812 55.06 -56.23 45.38
CA ILE A 812 54.98 -57.36 46.32
C ILE A 812 53.71 -57.26 47.17
N SER A 813 53.40 -56.06 47.67
CA SER A 813 52.19 -55.81 48.46
C SER A 813 50.92 -56.04 47.64
N ALA A 814 50.95 -55.80 46.33
CA ALA A 814 49.84 -56.11 45.42
C ALA A 814 49.56 -57.62 45.27
N LEU A 815 50.52 -58.49 45.64
CA LEU A 815 50.32 -59.93 45.76
C LEU A 815 49.78 -60.34 47.15
N ASN A 816 49.40 -59.38 48.00
CA ASN A 816 49.02 -59.56 49.41
C ASN A 816 50.11 -60.19 50.28
N ILE A 817 51.38 -59.87 50.00
CA ILE A 817 52.55 -60.34 50.75
C ILE A 817 53.16 -59.16 51.52
N GLU A 818 53.55 -59.38 52.78
CA GLU A 818 54.21 -58.36 53.59
C GLU A 818 55.63 -58.07 53.04
N CYS A 819 55.87 -56.79 52.68
CA CYS A 819 57.18 -56.30 52.24
C CYS A 819 57.79 -55.38 53.31
N GLU A 820 58.94 -55.77 53.86
CA GLU A 820 59.79 -54.88 54.63
C GLU A 820 60.88 -54.31 53.71
N SER A 821 61.37 -53.09 53.99
CA SER A 821 62.35 -52.43 53.13
C SER A 821 63.49 -51.77 53.89
N SER A 822 64.65 -51.70 53.27
CA SER A 822 65.88 -51.12 53.82
C SER A 822 66.55 -50.21 52.78
N GLU A 823 67.11 -49.09 53.24
CA GLU A 823 67.82 -48.14 52.37
C GLU A 823 69.33 -48.35 52.30
N ASP A 824 69.88 -49.06 53.28
CA ASP A 824 71.29 -49.43 53.33
C ASP A 824 71.48 -50.94 53.54
N PHE A 825 72.69 -51.41 53.19
CA PHE A 825 73.04 -52.81 53.24
C PHE A 825 73.07 -53.38 54.67
N GLU A 826 73.64 -52.65 55.62
CA GLU A 826 73.85 -53.12 57.00
C GLU A 826 72.52 -53.21 57.76
N GLN A 827 71.61 -52.26 57.53
CA GLN A 827 70.23 -52.32 58.02
C GLN A 827 69.51 -53.55 57.46
N GLY A 828 69.67 -53.86 56.17
CA GLY A 828 69.08 -55.05 55.56
C GLY A 828 69.57 -56.36 56.20
N ILE A 829 70.88 -56.49 56.40
CA ILE A 829 71.47 -57.65 57.10
C ILE A 829 71.00 -57.73 58.57
N SER A 830 70.88 -56.58 59.24
CA SER A 830 70.39 -56.51 60.62
C SER A 830 68.94 -56.97 60.75
N LEU A 831 68.09 -56.62 59.78
CA LEU A 831 66.69 -57.07 59.71
C LEU A 831 66.61 -58.59 59.52
N ILE A 832 67.39 -59.16 58.59
CA ILE A 832 67.45 -60.62 58.39
C ILE A 832 67.88 -61.33 59.68
N SER A 833 68.95 -60.83 60.31
CA SER A 833 69.48 -61.41 61.56
C SER A 833 68.46 -61.32 62.71
N ALA A 834 67.71 -60.22 62.80
CA ALA A 834 66.68 -60.04 63.80
C ALA A 834 65.46 -60.95 63.57
N ALA A 835 65.05 -61.12 62.32
CA ALA A 835 63.98 -62.01 61.89
C ALA A 835 64.31 -63.49 62.16
N ALA A 836 65.54 -63.91 61.84
CA ALA A 836 66.05 -65.26 62.14
C ALA A 836 66.07 -65.56 63.66
N ARG A 837 66.50 -64.60 64.50
CA ARG A 837 66.48 -64.77 65.97
C ARG A 837 65.08 -64.91 66.57
N LYS A 838 64.05 -64.36 65.91
CA LYS A 838 62.64 -64.49 66.30
C LYS A 838 61.98 -65.76 65.75
N ASN A 839 62.74 -66.62 65.06
CA ASN A 839 62.26 -67.81 64.36
C ASN A 839 61.17 -67.49 63.31
N GLN A 840 61.28 -66.32 62.67
CA GLN A 840 60.42 -65.84 61.60
C GLN A 840 61.30 -65.27 60.47
N PRO A 841 62.14 -66.09 59.81
CA PRO A 841 63.00 -65.61 58.74
C PRO A 841 62.19 -65.10 57.55
N PHE A 842 62.78 -64.17 56.78
CA PHE A 842 62.21 -63.77 55.50
C PHE A 842 62.24 -64.94 54.53
N THR A 843 61.16 -65.12 53.76
CA THR A 843 61.08 -66.16 52.73
C THR A 843 62.00 -65.82 51.56
N LEU A 844 62.06 -64.54 51.18
CA LEU A 844 62.84 -64.05 50.06
C LEU A 844 63.39 -62.65 50.36
N CYS A 845 64.64 -62.37 50.06
CA CYS A 845 65.24 -61.05 50.20
C CYS A 845 65.83 -60.57 48.87
N PHE A 846 65.50 -59.36 48.46
CA PHE A 846 66.11 -58.69 47.31
C PHE A 846 67.16 -57.69 47.77
N PHE A 847 68.39 -57.80 47.28
CA PHE A 847 69.47 -56.83 47.50
C PHE A 847 69.92 -56.23 46.18
N GLU A 848 69.97 -54.90 46.10
CA GLU A 848 70.67 -54.23 45.01
C GLU A 848 72.18 -54.39 45.17
N ARG A 849 72.88 -54.77 44.09
CA ARG A 849 74.34 -54.95 44.10
C ARG A 849 75.09 -53.64 44.32
N ASP A 850 74.62 -52.56 43.70
CA ASP A 850 75.27 -51.25 43.77
C ASP A 850 74.89 -50.46 45.04
N ILE A 851 74.23 -51.09 46.01
CA ILE A 851 73.89 -50.46 47.30
C ILE A 851 75.19 -50.12 48.08
N PRO A 852 75.28 -48.95 48.73
CA PRO A 852 76.44 -48.61 49.53
C PRO A 852 76.71 -49.63 50.64
N GLY A 853 77.96 -50.09 50.76
CA GLY A 853 78.37 -51.05 51.78
C GLY A 853 78.11 -52.53 51.44
N PHE A 854 77.72 -52.84 50.20
CA PHE A 854 77.49 -54.22 49.75
C PHE A 854 78.69 -55.15 50.02
N ASP A 855 78.44 -56.22 50.78
CA ASP A 855 79.42 -57.27 51.07
C ASP A 855 78.81 -58.66 50.82
N ILE A 856 79.39 -59.38 49.85
CA ILE A 856 78.87 -60.69 49.48
C ILE A 856 79.08 -61.77 50.54
N GLU A 857 80.14 -61.69 51.37
CA GLU A 857 80.38 -62.70 52.40
C GLU A 857 79.32 -62.58 53.51
N LYS A 858 78.96 -61.35 53.90
CA LYS A 858 77.85 -61.11 54.84
C LYS A 858 76.50 -61.61 54.30
N LEU A 859 76.24 -61.45 53.00
CA LEU A 859 75.03 -62.01 52.38
C LEU A 859 75.02 -63.54 52.38
N LYS A 860 76.17 -64.19 52.24
CA LYS A 860 76.25 -65.67 52.31
C LYS A 860 75.87 -66.16 53.69
N GLU A 861 76.39 -65.54 54.75
CA GLU A 861 76.00 -65.89 56.13
C GLU A 861 74.50 -65.68 56.36
N ALA A 862 73.93 -64.61 55.81
CA ALA A 862 72.48 -64.36 55.88
C ALA A 862 71.65 -65.37 55.07
N SER A 863 72.20 -65.89 53.96
CA SER A 863 71.52 -66.84 53.06
C SER A 863 71.25 -68.21 53.67
N ASP A 864 71.83 -68.53 54.83
CA ASP A 864 71.53 -69.75 55.59
C ASP A 864 70.12 -69.71 56.20
N SER A 865 69.54 -68.52 56.36
CA SER A 865 68.22 -68.31 56.97
C SER A 865 67.12 -67.88 56.01
N SER A 866 67.47 -67.30 54.85
CA SER A 866 66.53 -66.73 53.87
C SER A 866 67.06 -66.92 52.45
N GLU A 867 66.20 -67.10 51.45
CA GLU A 867 66.64 -67.11 50.05
C GLU A 867 66.92 -65.68 49.58
N ILE A 868 68.08 -65.45 48.97
CA ILE A 868 68.53 -64.09 48.64
C ILE A 868 68.74 -63.96 47.13
N ILE A 869 68.07 -62.95 46.57
CA ILE A 869 68.23 -62.50 45.19
C ILE A 869 69.05 -61.20 45.19
N VAL A 870 70.17 -61.22 44.48
CA VAL A 870 70.96 -60.02 44.20
C VAL A 870 70.59 -59.48 42.82
N LEU A 871 70.09 -58.24 42.78
CA LEU A 871 69.75 -57.52 41.57
C LEU A 871 70.98 -56.75 41.07
N THR A 872 71.31 -56.87 39.78
CA THR A 872 72.49 -56.22 39.21
C THR A 872 72.23 -55.57 37.85
N SER A 873 72.91 -54.45 37.60
CA SER A 873 72.88 -53.69 36.35
C SER A 873 73.94 -54.16 35.32
N GLU A 874 74.88 -55.05 35.71
CA GLU A 874 75.97 -55.50 34.85
C GLU A 874 75.51 -56.49 33.77
N SER A 875 76.15 -56.42 32.59
CA SER A 875 75.82 -57.22 31.39
C SER A 875 76.38 -58.65 31.42
N GLN A 876 77.34 -58.96 32.29
CA GLN A 876 77.83 -60.32 32.54
C GLN A 876 77.79 -60.59 34.05
N VAL A 877 77.03 -61.61 34.48
CA VAL A 877 77.15 -62.16 35.84
C VAL A 877 78.48 -62.93 35.88
N PRO A 878 79.49 -62.51 36.67
CA PRO A 878 80.81 -63.13 36.58
C PRO A 878 80.76 -64.63 36.90
N GLU A 879 81.52 -65.46 36.18
CA GLU A 879 81.52 -66.94 36.34
C GLU A 879 81.83 -67.41 37.75
N THR A 880 82.56 -66.59 38.53
CA THR A 880 82.83 -66.80 39.96
C THR A 880 81.56 -66.93 40.82
N PHE A 881 80.41 -66.45 40.32
CA PHE A 881 79.12 -66.48 41.02
C PHE A 881 78.19 -67.63 40.62
N LYS A 882 78.50 -68.40 39.55
CA LYS A 882 77.65 -69.52 39.07
C LYS A 882 77.73 -70.80 39.92
N SER A 883 78.55 -70.84 40.96
CA SER A 883 78.99 -72.11 41.59
C SER A 883 78.43 -72.42 42.99
N ARG A 884 77.50 -71.65 43.59
CA ARG A 884 77.08 -71.91 44.99
C ARG A 884 75.57 -71.80 45.21
N LYS A 885 75.05 -72.78 45.97
CA LYS A 885 73.63 -73.17 46.08
C LYS A 885 72.67 -72.16 46.78
N SER A 886 73.12 -71.00 47.28
CA SER A 886 72.30 -70.16 48.18
C SER A 886 72.10 -68.68 47.76
N LEU A 887 72.72 -68.19 46.68
CA LEU A 887 72.54 -66.81 46.19
C LEU A 887 72.14 -66.80 44.71
N ILE A 888 71.05 -66.10 44.37
CA ILE A 888 70.55 -65.98 43.00
C ILE A 888 70.87 -64.58 42.48
N PHE A 889 71.53 -64.48 41.33
CA PHE A 889 71.79 -63.19 40.68
C PHE A 889 70.80 -62.97 39.54
N MET A 890 70.10 -61.84 39.55
CA MET A 890 69.19 -61.45 38.49
C MET A 890 69.49 -60.07 37.94
N ARG A 891 69.26 -59.91 36.64
CA ARG A 891 69.52 -58.67 35.93
C ARG A 891 68.36 -57.70 36.11
N ARG A 892 68.66 -56.41 36.30
CA ARG A 892 67.66 -55.34 36.25
C ARG A 892 67.32 -54.92 34.81
N PRO A 893 66.07 -54.49 34.56
CA PRO A 893 64.94 -54.50 35.51
C PRO A 893 64.36 -55.91 35.67
N LEU A 894 63.97 -56.25 36.90
CA LEU A 894 63.27 -57.50 37.20
C LEU A 894 61.91 -57.48 36.49
N LYS A 895 61.56 -58.55 35.77
CA LYS A 895 60.19 -58.72 35.26
C LYS A 895 59.29 -59.02 36.46
N ILE A 896 58.36 -58.09 36.72
CA ILE A 896 57.32 -58.16 37.75
C ILE A 896 56.45 -59.39 37.51
N SER A 897 56.21 -59.71 36.23
CA SER A 897 55.52 -60.94 35.80
C SER A 897 56.17 -62.23 36.31
N TRP A 898 57.46 -62.24 36.68
CA TRP A 898 58.17 -63.39 37.24
C TRP A 898 58.10 -63.49 38.77
N LEU A 899 57.71 -62.42 39.46
CA LEU A 899 57.67 -62.40 40.94
C LEU A 899 56.88 -63.58 41.54
N PRO A 900 55.69 -63.94 41.03
CA PRO A 900 54.95 -65.05 41.63
C PRO A 900 55.66 -66.40 41.48
N ASP A 901 56.31 -66.63 40.34
CA ASP A 901 57.04 -67.87 40.06
C ASP A 901 58.30 -67.95 40.94
N LEU A 902 59.01 -66.82 41.14
CA LEU A 902 60.15 -66.73 42.05
C LEU A 902 59.79 -66.99 43.50
N ILE A 903 58.65 -66.46 43.96
CA ILE A 903 58.14 -66.66 45.32
C ILE A 903 57.74 -68.14 45.51
N ASN A 904 57.05 -68.74 44.54
CA ASN A 904 56.70 -70.16 44.58
C ASN A 904 57.93 -71.07 44.59
N GLU A 905 58.97 -70.75 43.81
CA GLU A 905 60.22 -71.50 43.84
C GLU A 905 60.89 -71.44 45.22
N ALA A 906 60.88 -70.26 45.86
CA ALA A 906 61.44 -70.07 47.19
C ALA A 906 60.65 -70.82 48.27
N LEU A 907 59.32 -70.83 48.18
CA LEU A 907 58.44 -71.59 49.07
C LEU A 907 58.66 -73.10 48.95
N MET A 908 58.86 -73.62 47.73
CA MET A 908 59.15 -75.03 47.51
C MET A 908 60.49 -75.49 48.09
N LYS A 909 61.47 -74.57 48.19
CA LYS A 909 62.77 -74.85 48.82
C LYS A 909 62.72 -74.76 50.34
N SER A 910 61.96 -73.81 50.91
CA SER A 910 61.80 -73.69 52.36
C SER A 910 61.07 -74.90 52.99
N CYS A 911 60.18 -75.56 52.25
CA CYS A 911 59.54 -76.83 52.66
C CYS A 911 60.47 -78.05 52.76
N ARG A 912 61.71 -77.97 52.25
CA ARG A 912 62.67 -79.11 52.24
C ARG A 912 63.69 -79.07 53.38
N ILE A 913 63.55 -78.14 54.33
CA ILE A 913 64.46 -77.96 55.48
C ILE A 913 63.87 -78.56 56.75
#